data_AF-A0A5C5BCF7-F1
#
_entry.id   AF-A0A5C5BCF7-F1
#
_cell.length_a   1.000
_cell.length_b   1.000
_cell.length_c   1.000
_cell.angle_alpha   90.00
_cell.angle_beta   90.00
_cell.angle_gamma   90.00
#
_symmetry.space_group_name_H-M   'P 1'
#
loop_
_entity.id
_entity.type
_entity.pdbx_description
1 polymer ?
#
loop_
_entity_poly.entity_id
_entity_poly.type
_entity_poly.pdbx_seq_one_letter_code
_entity_poly.pdbx_strand_id
1 'polypeptide(L)'
;MPQARAPFPAGLAVGHVPTATSATSATPATPDGEPAVGPSARLLLDRLAWDGPVGTLPEAGSAAADAVGELLAAGLIVPQGAEAVLVPGAVALAARGGRTHRGVPGAPPLPSAHVIDPDSVTAEAGRAALDLARHLADLLEAWSEHPAPALRSGGVGIREMRRTRLALDVPEERANLLVELAAATGAVGRLVELEGTFWVPVATHERPQLSAGAADARGGDGVGGVGGPERAVDPAVAWAEAVLAWWASPRAFALVGTTAPDGARRAPLEPGLDRGWASDLRARVLAALAAWPAGAAPDAEAVVAHVAWSTPAAPPPVWAVASVLAEAEVLGLTGAGALAGTGRALLAVGPPSADDPEAALGALADALRNLLPPPVEEMLVQADLTAVVPGRPAPELAALLDASAETESRGGALTVRFTTASLARAIAAGHDAEDLLARLAAFSRTPLPQPLEYAVREAQRRHGGLRAGSAAAYLRAEDPTVLAVLLGEPGLGLRLIAPTVAVSPVPAGRLAQLLRALGRPVLVEGPDGDVVDVAGRPRASRPVAGLVVEHGPVRGAREVRGSPEVHDGERDLAEAVARLRHGQARASAGERDAADLLGRLREAARAGAEVMLAVAGPSGRVGHRRVIPLRVRDGVVIARDLARETDLTVAVHRVVAVEPVPPAG
;
A
#
# COMPACT_ATOMS: atom_id res chain seq x y z
N MET A 1 -21.84 -6.21 -23.62
CA MET A 1 -21.77 -5.92 -25.06
C MET A 1 -21.25 -4.49 -25.23
N PRO A 2 -20.31 -4.23 -26.15
CA PRO A 2 -19.70 -2.91 -26.25
C PRO A 2 -20.75 -1.92 -26.76
N GLN A 3 -20.92 -0.81 -26.04
CA GLN A 3 -21.76 0.32 -26.43
C GLN A 3 -21.28 0.82 -27.78
N ALA A 4 -22.06 0.53 -28.82
CA ALA A 4 -21.93 1.16 -30.11
C ALA A 4 -22.00 2.67 -29.88
N ARG A 5 -20.92 3.38 -30.22
CA ARG A 5 -20.92 4.85 -30.32
C ARG A 5 -22.19 5.24 -31.08
N ALA A 6 -23.03 6.08 -30.48
CA ALA A 6 -24.23 6.59 -31.15
C ALA A 6 -23.86 7.07 -32.57
N PRO A 7 -24.65 6.78 -33.61
CA PRO A 7 -24.21 6.92 -35.00
C PRO A 7 -23.93 8.38 -35.44
N PHE A 8 -24.21 9.38 -34.60
CA PHE A 8 -24.10 10.80 -34.94
C PHE A 8 -23.56 11.63 -33.76
N PRO A 9 -22.23 11.82 -33.62
CA PRO A 9 -21.69 12.71 -32.59
C PRO A 9 -22.21 14.14 -32.76
N ALA A 10 -22.63 14.77 -31.65
CA ALA A 10 -23.34 16.06 -31.65
C ALA A 10 -24.60 16.12 -32.54
N GLY A 11 -25.18 14.96 -32.89
CA GLY A 11 -26.30 14.88 -33.83
C GLY A 11 -25.93 15.30 -35.26
N LEU A 12 -24.66 15.20 -35.65
CA LEU A 12 -24.18 15.52 -37.00
C LEU A 12 -23.86 14.25 -37.79
N ALA A 13 -24.31 14.20 -39.05
CA ALA A 13 -23.95 13.14 -39.99
C ALA A 13 -22.55 13.37 -40.57
N VAL A 14 -21.54 12.84 -39.89
CA VAL A 14 -20.13 12.94 -40.30
C VAL A 14 -19.80 11.82 -41.30
N GLY A 15 -19.22 12.16 -42.45
CA GLY A 15 -18.77 11.19 -43.46
C GLY A 15 -19.74 10.92 -44.61
N HIS A 16 -20.94 11.50 -44.61
CA HIS A 16 -21.81 11.51 -45.78
C HIS A 16 -21.38 12.65 -46.72
N VAL A 17 -20.39 12.37 -47.56
CA VAL A 17 -20.08 13.21 -48.73
C VAL A 17 -21.17 12.90 -49.75
N PRO A 18 -21.92 13.89 -50.28
CA PRO A 18 -22.89 13.63 -51.32
C PRO A 18 -22.19 12.90 -52.47
N THR A 19 -22.63 11.67 -52.76
CA THR A 19 -22.16 10.94 -53.93
C THR A 19 -22.53 11.77 -55.15
N ALA A 20 -21.51 12.27 -55.83
CA ALA A 20 -21.63 13.07 -57.03
C ALA A 20 -22.22 12.22 -58.17
N THR A 21 -23.53 12.02 -58.16
CA THR A 21 -24.29 11.47 -59.28
C THR A 21 -25.45 12.39 -59.63
N SER A 22 -25.12 13.68 -59.74
CA SER A 22 -25.79 14.68 -60.58
C SER A 22 -25.00 15.96 -60.41
N ALA A 23 -23.85 16.03 -61.09
CA ALA A 23 -23.16 17.27 -61.32
C ALA A 23 -24.06 18.17 -62.18
N THR A 24 -24.94 18.93 -61.54
CA THR A 24 -25.20 20.29 -61.98
C THR A 24 -24.36 21.17 -61.08
N SER A 25 -23.40 21.83 -61.68
CA SER A 25 -22.50 22.81 -61.06
C SER A 25 -23.29 23.85 -60.26
N ALA A 26 -23.41 23.64 -58.96
CA ALA A 26 -23.62 24.70 -57.99
C ALA A 26 -22.50 24.57 -56.97
N THR A 27 -21.46 25.39 -57.16
CA THR A 27 -20.52 25.77 -56.10
C THR A 27 -21.33 26.00 -54.82
N PRO A 28 -20.93 25.46 -53.65
CA PRO A 28 -21.57 25.86 -52.40
C PRO A 28 -21.42 27.39 -52.33
N ALA A 29 -22.56 28.08 -52.25
CA ALA A 29 -22.57 29.52 -52.09
C ALA A 29 -21.64 29.88 -50.91
N THR A 30 -20.97 31.01 -51.08
CA THR A 30 -19.97 31.61 -50.20
C THR A 30 -20.36 31.63 -48.71
N PRO A 31 -19.42 31.93 -47.79
CA PRO A 31 -19.64 31.95 -46.34
C PRO A 31 -20.78 32.86 -45.84
N ASP A 32 -21.38 33.68 -46.70
CA ASP A 32 -22.52 34.58 -46.44
C ASP A 32 -23.76 34.28 -47.32
N GLY A 33 -23.80 33.14 -48.02
CA GLY A 33 -24.86 32.79 -48.98
C GLY A 33 -25.99 31.97 -48.35
N GLU A 34 -27.04 32.63 -47.91
CA GLU A 34 -28.29 31.96 -47.52
C GLU A 34 -28.84 31.10 -48.68
N PRO A 35 -29.19 29.82 -48.45
CA PRO A 35 -29.82 29.02 -49.49
C PRO A 35 -31.16 29.66 -49.88
N ALA A 36 -31.38 29.81 -51.19
CA ALA A 36 -32.63 30.31 -51.76
C ALA A 36 -33.73 29.23 -51.65
N VAL A 37 -34.14 28.93 -50.42
CA VAL A 37 -35.27 28.05 -50.10
C VAL A 37 -36.35 28.85 -49.38
N GLY A 38 -37.60 28.47 -49.56
CA GLY A 38 -38.76 29.09 -48.94
C GLY A 38 -38.72 29.03 -47.40
N PRO A 39 -39.51 29.89 -46.73
CA PRO A 39 -39.52 29.99 -45.27
C PRO A 39 -39.89 28.66 -44.58
N SER A 40 -40.78 27.87 -45.18
CA SER A 40 -41.17 26.55 -44.66
C SER A 40 -40.04 25.54 -44.74
N ALA A 41 -39.30 25.49 -45.85
CA ALA A 41 -38.13 24.63 -46.02
C ALA A 41 -37.00 25.02 -45.06
N ARG A 42 -36.80 26.32 -44.83
CA ARG A 42 -35.80 26.80 -43.89
C ARG A 42 -36.13 26.45 -42.43
N LEU A 43 -37.38 26.62 -42.02
CA LEU A 43 -37.84 26.26 -40.68
C LEU A 43 -37.71 24.74 -40.44
N LEU A 44 -38.03 23.94 -41.46
CA LEU A 44 -37.82 22.49 -41.42
C LEU A 44 -36.33 22.13 -41.30
N LEU A 45 -35.46 22.78 -42.08
CA LEU A 45 -34.01 22.57 -42.00
C LEU A 45 -33.45 22.93 -40.63
N ASP A 46 -33.85 24.07 -40.05
CA ASP A 46 -33.42 24.49 -38.70
C ASP A 46 -33.85 23.50 -37.62
N ARG A 47 -35.05 22.92 -37.78
CA ARG A 47 -35.57 21.88 -36.88
C ARG A 47 -34.77 20.58 -36.99
N LEU A 48 -34.62 20.07 -38.22
CA LEU A 48 -33.84 18.85 -38.49
C LEU A 48 -32.38 19.01 -38.09
N ALA A 49 -31.82 20.21 -38.27
CA ALA A 49 -30.46 20.51 -37.88
C ALA A 49 -30.25 20.26 -36.38
N TRP A 50 -31.23 20.46 -35.50
CA TRP A 50 -31.05 20.26 -34.05
C TRP A 50 -31.68 18.99 -33.47
N ASP A 51 -32.77 18.48 -34.05
CA ASP A 51 -33.55 17.36 -33.48
C ASP A 51 -32.97 15.99 -33.87
N GLY A 52 -32.03 15.95 -34.83
CA GLY A 52 -31.31 14.76 -35.25
C GLY A 52 -31.12 14.76 -36.77
N PRO A 53 -30.02 14.20 -37.29
CA PRO A 53 -29.69 14.36 -38.71
C PRO A 53 -30.61 13.55 -39.62
N VAL A 54 -31.47 12.67 -39.09
CA VAL A 54 -32.39 11.83 -39.87
C VAL A 54 -33.83 12.29 -39.64
N GLY A 55 -34.56 12.56 -40.72
CA GLY A 55 -35.99 12.86 -40.72
C GLY A 55 -36.77 11.82 -41.53
N THR A 56 -38.05 11.62 -41.21
CA THR A 56 -38.96 10.77 -41.98
C THR A 56 -39.59 11.56 -43.13
N LEU A 57 -39.83 10.92 -44.27
CA LEU A 57 -40.57 11.52 -45.38
C LEU A 57 -42.04 11.73 -45.00
N PRO A 58 -42.59 12.94 -45.17
CA PRO A 58 -44.00 13.22 -44.91
C PRO A 58 -44.91 12.65 -46.02
N GLU A 59 -46.21 12.55 -45.74
CA GLU A 59 -47.20 12.09 -46.72
C GLU A 59 -47.22 12.98 -47.98
N ALA A 60 -47.35 12.33 -49.15
CA ALA A 60 -47.34 13.01 -50.44
C ALA A 60 -48.49 14.02 -50.56
N GLY A 61 -48.19 15.22 -51.08
CA GLY A 61 -49.15 16.31 -51.25
C GLY A 61 -49.36 17.19 -50.01
N SER A 62 -48.63 16.95 -48.91
CA SER A 62 -48.58 17.86 -47.77
C SER A 62 -47.63 19.03 -48.00
N ALA A 63 -47.88 20.17 -47.35
CA ALA A 63 -46.94 21.30 -47.37
C ALA A 63 -45.54 20.95 -46.84
N ALA A 64 -45.45 19.92 -45.98
CA ALA A 64 -44.17 19.39 -45.52
C ALA A 64 -43.44 18.60 -46.63
N ALA A 65 -44.17 17.87 -47.49
CA ALA A 65 -43.59 17.19 -48.64
C ALA A 65 -43.02 18.18 -49.67
N ASP A 66 -43.69 19.32 -49.88
CA ASP A 66 -43.19 20.39 -50.76
C ASP A 66 -41.88 20.98 -50.20
N ALA A 67 -41.84 21.27 -48.89
CA ALA A 67 -40.64 21.77 -48.21
C ALA A 67 -39.47 20.76 -48.25
N VAL A 68 -39.74 19.47 -48.08
CA VAL A 68 -38.73 18.39 -48.23
C VAL A 68 -38.24 18.30 -49.67
N GLY A 69 -39.14 18.38 -50.65
CA GLY A 69 -38.80 18.38 -52.07
C GLY A 69 -37.88 19.55 -52.45
N GLU A 70 -38.16 20.73 -51.91
CA GLU A 70 -37.32 21.92 -52.10
C GLU A 70 -35.92 21.74 -51.49
N LEU A 71 -35.81 21.20 -50.27
CA LEU A 71 -34.52 20.92 -49.63
C LEU A 71 -33.71 19.83 -50.37
N LEU A 72 -34.38 18.81 -50.92
CA LEU A 72 -33.76 17.77 -51.75
C LEU A 72 -33.24 18.35 -53.07
N ALA A 73 -34.04 19.20 -53.73
CA ALA A 73 -33.64 19.86 -54.99
C ALA A 73 -32.47 20.82 -54.79
N ALA A 74 -32.39 21.49 -53.63
CA ALA A 74 -31.28 22.35 -53.25
C ALA A 74 -30.04 21.57 -52.75
N GLY A 75 -30.11 20.24 -52.62
CA GLY A 75 -29.01 19.41 -52.11
C GLY A 75 -28.68 19.62 -50.62
N LEU A 76 -29.60 20.22 -49.85
CA LEU A 76 -29.42 20.52 -48.43
C LEU A 76 -29.74 19.31 -47.54
N ILE A 77 -30.54 18.38 -48.04
CA ILE A 77 -30.79 17.06 -47.46
C ILE A 77 -30.62 16.00 -48.55
N VAL A 78 -30.37 14.76 -48.15
CA VAL A 78 -30.19 13.63 -49.06
C VAL A 78 -31.12 12.47 -48.69
N PRO A 79 -31.57 11.66 -49.65
CA PRO A 79 -32.37 10.47 -49.34
C PRO A 79 -31.58 9.45 -48.52
N GLN A 80 -32.21 8.84 -47.51
CA GLN A 80 -31.68 7.74 -46.72
C GLN A 80 -32.67 6.58 -46.72
N GLY A 81 -32.55 5.68 -47.70
CA GLY A 81 -33.52 4.61 -47.91
C GLY A 81 -34.84 5.12 -48.51
N ALA A 82 -35.91 4.33 -48.39
CA ALA A 82 -37.18 4.62 -49.05
C ALA A 82 -38.09 5.61 -48.28
N GLU A 83 -37.89 5.76 -46.97
CA GLU A 83 -38.83 6.49 -46.09
C GLU A 83 -38.16 7.59 -45.26
N ALA A 84 -36.86 7.85 -45.45
CA ALA A 84 -36.13 8.83 -44.65
C ALA A 84 -35.22 9.73 -45.49
N VAL A 85 -34.88 10.87 -44.90
CA VAL A 85 -33.93 11.86 -45.40
C VAL A 85 -32.88 12.12 -44.32
N LEU A 86 -31.68 12.47 -44.76
CA LEU A 86 -30.55 12.81 -43.92
C LEU A 86 -30.10 14.24 -44.19
N VAL A 87 -29.81 15.01 -43.15
CA VAL A 87 -29.11 16.30 -43.23
C VAL A 87 -27.61 16.03 -43.15
N PRO A 88 -26.81 16.30 -44.21
CA PRO A 88 -25.36 16.18 -44.15
C PRO A 88 -24.77 17.05 -43.04
N GLY A 89 -23.73 16.57 -42.36
CA GLY A 89 -23.16 17.26 -41.19
C GLY A 89 -22.69 18.69 -41.47
N ALA A 90 -22.16 18.97 -42.66
CA ALA A 90 -21.76 20.33 -43.05
C ALA A 90 -22.97 21.28 -43.19
N VAL A 91 -24.09 20.79 -43.72
CA VAL A 91 -25.33 21.57 -43.86
C VAL A 91 -25.95 21.82 -42.48
N ALA A 92 -26.04 20.79 -41.64
CA ALA A 92 -26.51 20.93 -40.28
C ALA A 92 -25.65 21.92 -39.49
N LEU A 93 -24.32 21.87 -39.63
CA LEU A 93 -23.42 22.79 -38.93
C LEU A 93 -23.58 24.25 -39.42
N ALA A 94 -23.77 24.45 -40.74
CA ALA A 94 -24.06 25.76 -41.30
C ALA A 94 -25.40 26.31 -40.79
N ALA A 95 -26.47 25.50 -40.79
CA ALA A 95 -27.78 25.86 -40.24
C ALA A 95 -27.73 26.18 -38.74
N ARG A 96 -26.84 25.53 -37.98
CA ARG A 96 -26.60 25.85 -36.56
C ARG A 96 -25.77 27.12 -36.33
N GLY A 97 -25.31 27.79 -37.38
CA GLY A 97 -24.41 28.95 -37.31
C GLY A 97 -23.02 28.57 -36.80
N GLY A 98 -22.49 27.43 -37.26
CA GLY A 98 -21.19 26.91 -36.84
C GLY A 98 -21.17 26.23 -35.45
N ARG A 99 -22.33 26.11 -34.78
CA ARG A 99 -22.42 25.54 -33.44
C ARG A 99 -22.66 24.04 -33.46
N THR A 100 -21.92 23.30 -32.64
CA THR A 100 -22.13 21.85 -32.45
C THR A 100 -23.24 21.56 -31.43
N HIS A 101 -23.46 22.43 -30.45
CA HIS A 101 -24.44 22.25 -29.35
C HIS A 101 -25.31 23.52 -29.19
N ARG A 102 -26.58 23.37 -28.77
CA ARG A 102 -27.53 24.49 -28.62
C ARG A 102 -27.03 25.53 -27.61
N GLY A 103 -26.38 25.03 -26.57
CA GLY A 103 -25.64 25.81 -25.59
C GLY A 103 -24.55 24.92 -24.98
N VAL A 104 -23.51 25.56 -24.46
CA VAL A 104 -22.52 24.89 -23.61
C VAL A 104 -22.99 25.07 -22.17
N PRO A 105 -23.16 23.99 -21.39
CA PRO A 105 -23.54 24.11 -19.99
C PRO A 105 -22.53 25.00 -19.25
N GLY A 106 -22.99 26.11 -18.67
CA GLY A 106 -22.13 27.09 -17.99
C GLY A 106 -21.62 26.65 -16.61
N ALA A 107 -22.15 25.55 -16.08
CA ALA A 107 -21.77 24.94 -14.82
C ALA A 107 -21.88 23.41 -14.94
N PRO A 108 -21.10 22.66 -14.13
CA PRO A 108 -21.20 21.21 -14.10
C PRO A 108 -22.60 20.78 -13.60
N PRO A 109 -23.20 19.73 -14.18
CA PRO A 109 -24.50 19.26 -13.74
C PRO A 109 -24.42 18.70 -12.31
N LEU A 110 -25.51 18.87 -11.57
CA LEU A 110 -25.73 18.24 -10.26
C LEU A 110 -27.01 17.40 -10.32
N PRO A 111 -26.95 16.17 -10.86
CA PRO A 111 -28.09 15.25 -10.82
C PRO A 111 -28.63 15.08 -9.39
N SER A 112 -29.94 14.82 -9.27
CA SER A 112 -30.59 14.60 -7.99
C SER A 112 -29.96 13.42 -7.25
N ALA A 113 -29.71 13.60 -5.96
CA ALA A 113 -29.13 12.59 -5.08
C ALA A 113 -30.03 12.37 -3.86
N HIS A 114 -29.96 11.17 -3.28
CA HIS A 114 -30.60 10.89 -2.00
C HIS A 114 -29.96 11.74 -0.90
N VAL A 115 -30.75 12.18 0.08
CA VAL A 115 -30.26 12.95 1.22
C VAL A 115 -30.30 12.06 2.46
N ILE A 116 -29.14 11.92 3.09
CA ILE A 116 -28.93 11.17 4.32
C ILE A 116 -28.85 12.15 5.48
N ASP A 117 -29.38 11.73 6.62
CA ASP A 117 -29.28 12.46 7.88
C ASP A 117 -27.80 12.71 8.26
N PRO A 118 -27.39 13.96 8.58
CA PRO A 118 -26.00 14.29 8.88
C PRO A 118 -25.38 13.52 10.05
N ASP A 119 -26.16 13.15 11.07
CA ASP A 119 -25.66 12.39 12.21
C ASP A 119 -25.37 10.94 11.79
N SER A 120 -26.19 10.39 10.89
CA SER A 120 -25.96 9.07 10.30
C SER A 120 -24.69 9.05 9.42
N VAL A 121 -24.47 10.10 8.62
CA VAL A 121 -23.23 10.25 7.83
C VAL A 121 -22.01 10.29 8.75
N THR A 122 -22.10 11.07 9.83
CA THR A 122 -21.05 11.22 10.84
C THR A 122 -20.74 9.89 11.54
N ALA A 123 -21.77 9.16 11.97
CA ALA A 123 -21.63 7.88 12.65
C ALA A 123 -20.99 6.80 11.75
N GLU A 124 -21.44 6.65 10.51
CA GLU A 124 -20.88 5.65 9.59
C GLU A 124 -19.43 5.99 9.18
N ALA A 125 -19.12 7.26 8.92
CA ALA A 125 -17.77 7.70 8.61
C ALA A 125 -16.81 7.45 9.78
N GLY A 126 -17.22 7.79 11.01
CA GLY A 126 -16.43 7.56 12.22
C GLY A 126 -16.20 6.08 12.48
N ARG A 127 -17.22 5.23 12.29
CA ARG A 127 -17.11 3.77 12.40
C ARG A 127 -16.12 3.21 11.38
N ALA A 128 -16.24 3.59 10.10
CA ALA A 128 -15.35 3.13 9.05
C ALA A 128 -13.89 3.53 9.31
N ALA A 129 -13.65 4.76 9.77
CA ALA A 129 -12.31 5.26 10.11
C ALA A 129 -11.65 4.46 11.27
N LEU A 130 -12.41 4.19 12.33
CA LEU A 130 -11.92 3.38 13.46
C LEU A 130 -11.69 1.92 13.06
N ASP A 131 -12.59 1.35 12.26
CA ASP A 131 -12.42 0.01 11.71
C ASP A 131 -11.17 -0.08 10.82
N LEU A 132 -10.88 0.93 10.01
CA LEU A 132 -9.65 0.97 9.20
C LEU A 132 -8.40 0.91 10.08
N ALA A 133 -8.29 1.80 11.08
CA ALA A 133 -7.14 1.86 11.97
C ALA A 133 -6.90 0.54 12.70
N ARG A 134 -7.99 -0.09 13.17
CA ARG A 134 -7.95 -1.41 13.80
C ARG A 134 -7.50 -2.51 12.84
N HIS A 135 -8.11 -2.61 11.65
CA HIS A 135 -7.71 -3.66 10.70
C HIS A 135 -6.25 -3.51 10.21
N LEU A 136 -5.73 -2.28 10.16
CA LEU A 136 -4.31 -2.04 9.89
C LEU A 136 -3.43 -2.55 11.04
N ALA A 137 -3.81 -2.31 12.29
CA ALA A 137 -3.10 -2.86 13.45
C ALA A 137 -3.15 -4.40 13.46
N ASP A 138 -4.34 -5.00 13.29
CA ASP A 138 -4.56 -6.44 13.21
C ASP A 138 -3.70 -7.07 12.08
N LEU A 139 -3.56 -6.38 10.94
CA LEU A 139 -2.71 -6.82 9.82
C LEU A 139 -1.24 -6.86 10.20
N LEU A 140 -0.74 -5.80 10.85
CA LEU A 140 0.65 -5.72 11.27
C LEU A 140 0.97 -6.78 12.32
N GLU A 141 0.07 -7.00 13.29
CA GLU A 141 0.22 -8.07 14.27
C GLU A 141 0.27 -9.45 13.58
N ALA A 142 -0.69 -9.75 12.71
CA ALA A 142 -0.74 -11.02 12.00
C ALA A 142 0.52 -11.30 11.17
N TRP A 143 1.06 -10.28 10.50
CA TRP A 143 2.28 -10.42 9.70
C TRP A 143 3.57 -10.36 10.54
N SER A 144 3.51 -9.88 11.79
CA SER A 144 4.63 -9.98 12.72
C SER A 144 4.83 -11.44 13.17
N GLU A 145 3.75 -12.15 13.44
CA GLU A 145 3.79 -13.56 13.82
C GLU A 145 4.08 -14.47 12.61
N HIS A 146 3.48 -14.14 11.47
CA HIS A 146 3.54 -14.96 10.27
C HIS A 146 3.83 -14.11 9.02
N PRO A 147 5.11 -13.75 8.78
CA PRO A 147 5.52 -12.99 7.60
C PRO A 147 4.96 -13.54 6.28
N ALA A 148 4.60 -12.63 5.38
CA ALA A 148 3.99 -12.97 4.10
C ALA A 148 5.08 -13.19 3.03
N PRO A 149 5.24 -14.40 2.45
CA PRO A 149 6.27 -14.63 1.43
C PRO A 149 5.98 -13.81 0.15
N ALA A 150 7.02 -13.16 -0.37
CA ALA A 150 6.95 -12.40 -1.62
C ALA A 150 7.02 -13.35 -2.83
N LEU A 151 6.17 -13.10 -3.82
CA LEU A 151 6.23 -13.77 -5.11
C LEU A 151 7.46 -13.33 -5.90
N ARG A 152 7.83 -14.09 -6.93
CA ARG A 152 8.85 -13.67 -7.92
C ARG A 152 8.53 -12.34 -8.60
N SER A 153 7.25 -12.00 -8.73
CA SER A 153 6.77 -10.71 -9.23
C SER A 153 6.87 -9.57 -8.20
N GLY A 154 7.25 -9.87 -6.96
CA GLY A 154 7.34 -8.92 -5.85
C GLY A 154 6.07 -8.78 -5.01
N GLY A 155 4.91 -9.21 -5.51
CA GLY A 155 3.63 -9.12 -4.79
C GLY A 155 3.39 -10.24 -3.77
N VAL A 156 2.18 -10.30 -3.23
CA VAL A 156 1.74 -11.33 -2.26
C VAL A 156 0.82 -12.35 -2.91
N GLY A 157 1.07 -13.64 -2.66
CA GLY A 157 0.32 -14.75 -3.27
C GLY A 157 -1.11 -14.91 -2.77
N ILE A 158 -1.97 -15.55 -3.58
CA ILE A 158 -3.39 -15.79 -3.28
C ILE A 158 -3.59 -16.58 -1.97
N ARG A 159 -2.75 -17.59 -1.73
CA ARG A 159 -2.81 -18.38 -0.49
C ARG A 159 -2.58 -17.52 0.73
N GLU A 160 -1.64 -16.59 0.63
CA GLU A 160 -1.29 -15.68 1.72
C GLU A 160 -2.39 -14.64 1.92
N MET A 161 -2.89 -14.04 0.84
CA MET A 161 -4.05 -13.14 0.92
C MET A 161 -5.29 -13.81 1.50
N ARG A 162 -5.53 -15.10 1.23
CA ARG A 162 -6.61 -15.87 1.86
C ARG A 162 -6.39 -16.01 3.37
N ARG A 163 -5.16 -16.23 3.82
CA ARG A 163 -4.81 -16.31 5.25
C ARG A 163 -5.02 -14.96 5.93
N THR A 164 -4.48 -13.88 5.36
CA THR A 164 -4.67 -12.50 5.83
C THR A 164 -6.15 -12.15 5.94
N ARG A 165 -6.94 -12.45 4.90
CA ARG A 165 -8.38 -12.17 4.89
C ARG A 165 -9.13 -12.91 6.01
N LEU A 166 -8.78 -14.16 6.27
CA LEU A 166 -9.38 -14.96 7.35
C LEU A 166 -8.96 -14.47 8.73
N ALA A 167 -7.71 -14.05 8.90
CA ALA A 167 -7.20 -13.50 10.15
C ALA A 167 -7.88 -12.17 10.51
N LEU A 168 -8.12 -11.32 9.51
CA LEU A 168 -8.77 -10.02 9.68
C LEU A 168 -10.30 -10.06 9.68
N ASP A 169 -10.90 -11.18 9.27
CA ASP A 169 -12.34 -11.34 9.04
C ASP A 169 -12.97 -10.24 8.14
N VAL A 170 -12.34 -10.00 6.99
CA VAL A 170 -12.77 -8.97 6.02
C VAL A 170 -13.05 -9.57 4.63
N PRO A 171 -13.76 -8.86 3.72
CA PRO A 171 -13.82 -9.25 2.32
C PRO A 171 -12.46 -9.10 1.62
N GLU A 172 -12.30 -9.75 0.46
CA GLU A 172 -11.00 -9.79 -0.26
C GLU A 172 -10.55 -8.41 -0.70
N GLU A 173 -11.47 -7.58 -1.19
CA GLU A 173 -11.23 -6.21 -1.63
C GLU A 173 -10.69 -5.35 -0.49
N ARG A 174 -11.23 -5.53 0.72
CA ARG A 174 -10.77 -4.81 1.93
C ARG A 174 -9.39 -5.28 2.37
N ALA A 175 -9.12 -6.60 2.36
CA ALA A 175 -7.78 -7.12 2.66
C ALA A 175 -6.72 -6.61 1.67
N ASN A 176 -7.06 -6.56 0.38
CA ASN A 176 -6.18 -6.02 -0.66
C ASN A 176 -5.85 -4.54 -0.41
N LEU A 177 -6.88 -3.73 -0.11
CA LEU A 177 -6.70 -2.31 0.20
C LEU A 177 -5.83 -2.13 1.45
N LEU A 178 -6.08 -2.86 2.53
CA LEU A 178 -5.32 -2.76 3.78
C LEU A 178 -3.82 -3.07 3.57
N VAL A 179 -3.50 -4.13 2.83
CA VAL A 179 -2.11 -4.50 2.51
C VAL A 179 -1.42 -3.39 1.71
N GLU A 180 -2.12 -2.83 0.73
CA GLU A 180 -1.58 -1.74 -0.09
C GLU A 180 -1.40 -0.44 0.71
N LEU A 181 -2.32 -0.11 1.63
CA LEU A 181 -2.21 1.04 2.53
C LEU A 181 -1.07 0.86 3.54
N ALA A 182 -0.90 -0.34 4.11
CA ALA A 182 0.19 -0.65 5.02
C ALA A 182 1.56 -0.51 4.32
N ALA A 183 1.67 -0.91 3.05
CA ALA A 183 2.88 -0.66 2.27
C ALA A 183 3.05 0.83 1.89
N ALA A 184 1.95 1.52 1.53
CA ALA A 184 2.00 2.94 1.15
C ALA A 184 2.39 3.87 2.32
N THR A 185 2.05 3.50 3.55
CA THR A 185 2.48 4.17 4.79
C THR A 185 3.90 3.80 5.22
N GLY A 186 4.53 2.82 4.56
CA GLY A 186 5.82 2.26 4.98
C GLY A 186 5.74 1.39 6.23
N ALA A 187 4.53 1.05 6.70
CA ALA A 187 4.32 0.15 7.83
C ALA A 187 4.69 -1.30 7.54
N VAL A 188 4.75 -1.68 6.26
CA VAL A 188 5.22 -2.98 5.79
C VAL A 188 6.36 -2.80 4.77
N GLY A 189 7.41 -3.59 4.92
CA GLY A 189 8.61 -3.56 4.09
C GLY A 189 9.06 -4.96 3.67
N ARG A 190 10.10 -5.04 2.84
CA ARG A 190 10.67 -6.33 2.40
C ARG A 190 11.87 -6.71 3.23
N LEU A 191 11.84 -7.93 3.74
CA LEU A 191 12.93 -8.62 4.40
C LEU A 191 13.51 -9.69 3.46
N VAL A 192 14.80 -9.60 3.17
CA VAL A 192 15.50 -10.57 2.32
C VAL A 192 16.34 -11.49 3.21
N GLU A 193 16.00 -12.77 3.22
CA GLU A 193 16.70 -13.82 3.95
C GLU A 193 17.28 -14.86 2.99
N LEU A 194 18.09 -15.80 3.53
CA LEU A 194 18.64 -16.91 2.76
C LEU A 194 17.55 -17.82 2.19
N GLU A 195 16.41 -17.94 2.89
CA GLU A 195 15.29 -18.82 2.52
C GLU A 195 14.32 -18.16 1.54
N GLY A 196 14.34 -16.83 1.40
CA GLY A 196 13.44 -16.10 0.51
C GLY A 196 13.30 -14.62 0.84
N THR A 197 12.34 -13.97 0.17
CA THR A 197 11.94 -12.59 0.45
C THR A 197 10.56 -12.60 1.08
N PHE A 198 10.39 -11.83 2.16
CA PHE A 198 9.15 -11.75 2.93
C PHE A 198 8.72 -10.30 3.07
N TRP A 199 7.41 -10.10 3.12
CA TRP A 199 6.80 -8.85 3.56
C TRP A 199 6.60 -8.94 5.07
N VAL A 200 7.15 -7.96 5.79
CA VAL A 200 7.15 -7.90 7.25
C VAL A 200 6.74 -6.50 7.73
N PRO A 201 6.10 -6.39 8.91
CA PRO A 201 5.93 -5.12 9.58
C PRO A 201 7.27 -4.43 9.82
N VAL A 202 7.28 -3.10 9.67
CA VAL A 202 8.42 -2.24 10.01
C VAL A 202 8.11 -1.55 11.33
N ALA A 203 9.06 -1.63 12.26
CA ALA A 203 8.96 -0.98 13.55
C ALA A 203 8.77 0.53 13.36
N THR A 204 7.91 1.17 14.17
CA THR A 204 7.51 2.58 14.00
C THR A 204 8.68 3.56 13.92
N HIS A 205 9.76 3.31 14.67
CA HIS A 205 10.98 4.12 14.66
C HIS A 205 11.87 3.91 13.42
N GLU A 206 11.67 2.83 12.67
CA GLU A 206 12.40 2.50 11.44
C GLU A 206 11.61 2.89 10.17
N ARG A 207 10.33 3.23 10.31
CA ARG A 207 9.51 3.73 9.20
C ARG A 207 10.10 5.04 8.68
N PRO A 208 10.09 5.28 7.35
CA PRO A 208 10.33 6.61 6.81
C PRO A 208 9.26 7.55 7.37
N GLN A 209 9.61 8.29 8.43
CA GLN A 209 8.69 9.19 9.09
C GLN A 209 8.29 10.28 8.08
N LEU A 210 6.99 10.42 7.80
CA LEU A 210 6.44 11.68 7.32
C LEU A 210 6.62 12.80 8.36
N SER A 211 6.96 12.43 9.60
CA SER A 211 7.09 13.23 10.82
C SER A 211 8.52 13.25 11.38
N ALA A 212 9.51 13.71 10.61
CA ALA A 212 10.81 14.08 11.19
C ALA A 212 10.72 15.48 11.82
N GLY A 213 10.09 15.61 12.99
CA GLY A 213 9.89 16.93 13.62
C GLY A 213 9.63 16.99 15.13
N ALA A 214 8.91 16.04 15.73
CA ALA A 214 8.35 16.28 17.07
C ALA A 214 9.03 15.62 18.28
N ALA A 215 10.12 14.83 18.13
CA ALA A 215 10.68 14.11 19.28
C ALA A 215 11.83 14.82 20.02
N ASP A 216 12.57 15.74 19.39
CA ASP A 216 13.80 16.28 19.97
C ASP A 216 13.69 17.78 20.30
N ALA A 217 12.84 18.11 21.28
CA ALA A 217 12.85 19.43 21.91
C ALA A 217 12.53 19.39 23.41
N ARG A 218 13.04 18.39 24.14
CA ARG A 218 13.36 18.54 25.58
C ARG A 218 14.63 17.76 25.89
N GLY A 219 15.75 18.47 25.94
CA GLY A 219 17.01 17.94 26.42
C GLY A 219 16.91 17.45 27.86
N GLY A 220 17.48 16.27 28.10
CA GLY A 220 17.65 15.68 29.42
C GLY A 220 18.44 14.38 29.27
N ASP A 221 19.70 14.42 29.68
CA ASP A 221 20.67 13.32 29.66
C ASP A 221 20.15 12.01 30.25
N GLY A 222 20.57 10.87 29.68
CA GLY A 222 20.73 9.64 30.46
C GLY A 222 20.24 8.34 29.80
N VAL A 223 21.22 7.53 29.38
CA VAL A 223 21.23 6.06 29.36
C VAL A 223 20.21 5.37 28.44
N GLY A 224 20.75 4.66 27.44
CA GLY A 224 20.01 3.71 26.59
C GLY A 224 19.21 2.72 27.43
N GLY A 225 17.90 2.95 27.50
CA GLY A 225 16.92 2.07 28.10
C GLY A 225 16.51 0.98 27.12
N VAL A 226 16.71 -0.26 27.53
CA VAL A 226 16.06 -1.47 27.02
C VAL A 226 14.57 -1.20 26.82
N GLY A 227 14.03 -1.63 25.67
CA GLY A 227 12.66 -1.39 25.20
C GLY A 227 11.61 -1.39 26.32
N GLY A 228 11.08 -0.20 26.60
CA GLY A 228 9.80 -0.05 27.27
C GLY A 228 8.65 -0.50 26.35
N PRO A 229 7.45 -0.74 26.90
CA PRO A 229 6.31 -1.18 26.10
C PRO A 229 6.07 -0.19 24.96
N GLU A 230 6.01 -0.70 23.73
CA GLU A 230 5.62 0.05 22.55
C GLU A 230 4.39 0.90 22.89
N ARG A 231 4.52 2.23 22.80
CA ARG A 231 3.38 3.14 23.00
C ARG A 231 2.28 2.72 22.03
N ALA A 232 1.08 2.48 22.56
CA ALA A 232 -0.11 2.28 21.74
C ALA A 232 -0.22 3.45 20.74
N VAL A 233 -0.26 3.12 19.44
CA VAL A 233 -0.37 4.11 18.37
C VAL A 233 -1.75 4.74 18.46
N ASP A 234 -1.84 6.08 18.47
CA ASP A 234 -3.13 6.77 18.44
C ASP A 234 -3.88 6.39 17.14
N PRO A 235 -5.08 5.77 17.23
CA PRO A 235 -5.82 5.33 16.06
C PRO A 235 -6.15 6.47 15.10
N ALA A 236 -6.29 7.71 15.60
CA ALA A 236 -6.53 8.85 14.74
C ALA A 236 -5.31 9.25 13.91
N VAL A 237 -4.11 9.08 14.46
CA VAL A 237 -2.86 9.31 13.73
C VAL A 237 -2.65 8.21 12.70
N ALA A 238 -2.82 6.94 13.08
CA ALA A 238 -2.70 5.82 12.15
C ALA A 238 -3.70 5.91 10.98
N TRP A 239 -4.94 6.34 11.27
CA TRP A 239 -5.94 6.62 10.24
C TRP A 239 -5.50 7.75 9.31
N ALA A 240 -5.01 8.86 9.86
CA ALA A 240 -4.58 10.01 9.07
C ALA A 240 -3.38 9.69 8.17
N GLU A 241 -2.42 8.89 8.65
CA GLU A 241 -1.31 8.36 7.84
C GLU A 241 -1.82 7.54 6.64
N ALA A 242 -2.77 6.63 6.88
CA ALA A 242 -3.36 5.81 5.83
C ALA A 242 -4.13 6.64 4.80
N VAL A 243 -4.88 7.67 5.24
CA VAL A 243 -5.61 8.59 4.36
C VAL A 243 -4.65 9.40 3.48
N LEU A 244 -3.60 9.97 4.06
CA LEU A 244 -2.60 10.73 3.30
C LEU A 244 -1.85 9.84 2.31
N ALA A 245 -1.50 8.62 2.72
CA ALA A 245 -0.88 7.64 1.84
C ALA A 245 -1.80 7.26 0.67
N TRP A 246 -3.10 7.02 0.92
CA TRP A 246 -4.09 6.75 -0.12
C TRP A 246 -4.23 7.92 -1.11
N TRP A 247 -4.32 9.13 -0.58
CA TRP A 247 -4.53 10.36 -1.33
C TRP A 247 -3.38 10.66 -2.29
N ALA A 248 -2.14 10.53 -1.81
CA ALA A 248 -0.93 10.79 -2.59
C ALA A 248 -0.51 9.62 -3.50
N SER A 249 -1.05 8.41 -3.27
CA SER A 249 -0.57 7.21 -3.93
C SER A 249 -0.93 7.17 -5.43
N PRO A 250 0.03 6.86 -6.33
CA PRO A 250 -0.27 6.59 -7.73
C PRO A 250 -0.89 5.19 -7.93
N ARG A 251 -0.98 4.36 -6.88
CA ARG A 251 -1.52 2.99 -6.98
C ARG A 251 -2.99 3.03 -7.33
N ALA A 252 -3.42 2.24 -8.31
CA ALA A 252 -4.84 1.99 -8.57
C ALA A 252 -5.32 0.78 -7.75
N PHE A 253 -5.65 1.01 -6.47
CA PHE A 253 -6.04 -0.05 -5.52
C PHE A 253 -7.19 -0.91 -6.02
N ALA A 254 -8.18 -0.31 -6.68
CA ALA A 254 -9.29 -1.01 -7.35
C ALA A 254 -8.90 -2.12 -8.34
N LEU A 255 -7.67 -2.11 -8.88
CA LEU A 255 -7.20 -3.13 -9.82
C LEU A 255 -6.57 -4.34 -9.13
N VAL A 256 -6.28 -4.26 -7.84
CA VAL A 256 -5.70 -5.35 -7.06
C VAL A 256 -6.71 -6.49 -6.95
N GLY A 257 -6.27 -7.72 -7.19
CA GLY A 257 -7.12 -8.92 -7.17
C GLY A 257 -7.91 -9.17 -8.45
N THR A 258 -7.98 -8.19 -9.36
CA THR A 258 -8.59 -8.33 -10.69
C THR A 258 -7.72 -9.11 -11.67
N THR A 259 -8.33 -9.63 -12.73
CA THR A 259 -7.63 -10.27 -13.85
C THR A 259 -7.19 -9.23 -14.89
N ALA A 260 -5.92 -9.28 -15.28
CA ALA A 260 -5.37 -8.48 -16.36
C ALA A 260 -5.77 -9.04 -17.75
N PRO A 261 -5.61 -8.27 -18.84
CA PRO A 261 -6.02 -8.70 -20.18
C PRO A 261 -5.32 -9.97 -20.69
N ASP A 262 -4.14 -10.29 -20.17
CA ASP A 262 -3.36 -11.49 -20.44
C ASP A 262 -3.80 -12.71 -19.60
N GLY A 263 -4.84 -12.56 -18.77
CA GLY A 263 -5.36 -13.59 -17.89
C GLY A 263 -4.62 -13.69 -16.54
N ALA A 264 -3.56 -12.92 -16.32
CA ALA A 264 -2.83 -12.93 -15.06
C ALA A 264 -3.64 -12.21 -13.96
N ARG A 265 -3.65 -12.77 -12.75
CA ARG A 265 -4.25 -12.10 -11.58
C ARG A 265 -3.26 -11.06 -11.04
N ARG A 266 -3.73 -9.84 -10.82
CA ARG A 266 -2.93 -8.75 -10.23
C ARG A 266 -2.80 -8.95 -8.72
N ALA A 267 -1.58 -9.20 -8.25
CA ALA A 267 -1.32 -9.42 -6.84
C ALA A 267 -1.16 -8.07 -6.09
N PRO A 268 -1.53 -7.99 -4.81
CA PRO A 268 -1.16 -6.84 -3.99
C PRO A 268 0.36 -6.71 -3.90
N LEU A 269 0.84 -5.48 -3.79
CA LEU A 269 2.25 -5.06 -3.73
C LEU A 269 3.07 -5.34 -5.00
N GLU A 270 2.41 -5.76 -6.08
CA GLU A 270 3.07 -5.94 -7.38
C GLU A 270 3.48 -4.59 -7.99
N PRO A 271 4.70 -4.42 -8.55
CA PRO A 271 5.18 -3.13 -9.08
C PRO A 271 4.36 -2.47 -10.22
N GLY A 272 3.46 -3.20 -10.88
CA GLY A 272 2.78 -2.76 -12.10
C GLY A 272 1.41 -2.08 -11.92
N LEU A 273 1.00 -1.73 -10.70
CA LEU A 273 -0.36 -1.20 -10.43
C LEU A 273 -0.43 0.33 -10.33
N ASP A 274 0.67 1.03 -10.61
CA ASP A 274 0.73 2.48 -10.61
C ASP A 274 0.01 3.04 -11.85
N ARG A 275 -0.82 4.07 -11.65
CA ARG A 275 -1.55 4.79 -12.70
C ARG A 275 -1.41 6.28 -12.42
N GLY A 276 -0.83 7.03 -13.37
CA GLY A 276 -0.65 8.47 -13.22
C GLY A 276 -1.94 9.26 -12.97
N TRP A 277 -3.11 8.70 -13.35
CA TRP A 277 -4.41 9.31 -13.14
C TRP A 277 -5.07 9.01 -11.79
N ALA A 278 -4.54 8.08 -10.98
CA ALA A 278 -5.25 7.57 -9.80
C ALA A 278 -5.45 8.64 -8.71
N SER A 279 -4.36 9.32 -8.31
CA SER A 279 -4.42 10.38 -7.29
C SER A 279 -5.31 11.54 -7.77
N ASP A 280 -5.12 12.01 -9.00
CA ASP A 280 -5.96 13.07 -9.56
C ASP A 280 -7.45 12.69 -9.66
N LEU A 281 -7.77 11.42 -9.93
CA LEU A 281 -9.15 10.94 -9.97
C LEU A 281 -9.78 10.99 -8.56
N ARG A 282 -9.05 10.57 -7.52
CA ARG A 282 -9.52 10.70 -6.12
C ARG A 282 -9.82 12.14 -5.77
N ALA A 283 -8.92 13.05 -6.14
CA ALA A 283 -9.10 14.47 -5.91
C ALA A 283 -10.34 15.03 -6.61
N ARG A 284 -10.51 14.69 -7.90
CA ARG A 284 -11.69 15.11 -8.67
C ARG A 284 -13.00 14.54 -8.12
N VAL A 285 -13.03 13.27 -7.71
CA VAL A 285 -14.22 12.63 -7.17
C VAL A 285 -14.62 13.23 -5.82
N LEU A 286 -13.69 13.40 -4.88
CA LEU A 286 -14.02 14.02 -3.58
C LEU A 286 -14.42 15.48 -3.75
N ALA A 287 -13.74 16.24 -4.62
CA ALA A 287 -14.13 17.61 -4.93
C ALA A 287 -15.52 17.70 -5.58
N ALA A 288 -15.86 16.74 -6.46
CA ALA A 288 -17.20 16.65 -7.03
C ALA A 288 -18.26 16.42 -5.95
N LEU A 289 -18.03 15.49 -5.00
CA LEU A 289 -18.97 15.27 -3.89
C LEU A 289 -19.20 16.53 -3.05
N ALA A 290 -18.19 17.39 -2.91
CA ALA A 290 -18.31 18.64 -2.16
C ALA A 290 -19.23 19.68 -2.84
N ALA A 291 -19.53 19.51 -4.13
CA ALA A 291 -20.45 20.38 -4.87
C ALA A 291 -21.93 20.12 -4.55
N TRP A 292 -22.27 18.94 -4.02
CA TRP A 292 -23.62 18.67 -3.54
C TRP A 292 -23.86 19.25 -2.12
N PRO A 293 -25.12 19.53 -1.75
CA PRO A 293 -25.48 19.91 -0.38
C PRO A 293 -25.04 18.86 0.66
N ALA A 294 -24.85 19.29 1.91
CA ALA A 294 -24.54 18.38 3.01
C ALA A 294 -25.59 17.26 3.13
N GLY A 295 -25.14 16.03 3.37
CA GLY A 295 -25.98 14.84 3.44
C GLY A 295 -26.35 14.22 2.08
N ALA A 296 -26.08 14.87 0.95
CA ALA A 296 -26.36 14.29 -0.35
C ALA A 296 -25.40 13.13 -0.68
N ALA A 297 -25.97 12.00 -1.13
CA ALA A 297 -25.28 10.78 -1.53
C ALA A 297 -25.52 10.48 -3.02
N PRO A 298 -24.80 11.16 -3.94
CA PRO A 298 -24.91 10.88 -5.37
C PRO A 298 -24.29 9.52 -5.70
N ASP A 299 -24.89 8.80 -6.66
CA ASP A 299 -24.30 7.57 -7.18
C ASP A 299 -23.11 7.83 -8.12
N ALA A 300 -22.42 6.77 -8.54
CA ALA A 300 -21.26 6.88 -9.41
C ALA A 300 -21.57 7.50 -10.78
N GLU A 301 -22.79 7.31 -11.31
CA GLU A 301 -23.18 7.88 -12.60
C GLU A 301 -23.40 9.39 -12.50
N ALA A 302 -24.04 9.85 -11.43
CA ALA A 302 -24.20 11.27 -11.13
C ALA A 302 -22.85 11.97 -10.94
N VAL A 303 -21.92 11.33 -10.23
CA VAL A 303 -20.56 11.85 -10.06
C VAL A 303 -19.80 11.89 -11.39
N VAL A 304 -19.91 10.84 -12.24
CA VAL A 304 -19.31 10.86 -13.59
C VAL A 304 -19.89 11.99 -14.42
N ALA A 305 -21.21 12.21 -14.41
CA ALA A 305 -21.84 13.29 -15.16
C ALA A 305 -21.29 14.67 -14.76
N HIS A 306 -21.01 14.86 -13.47
CA HIS A 306 -20.39 16.08 -12.96
C HIS A 306 -18.92 16.22 -13.36
N VAL A 307 -18.11 15.18 -13.15
CA VAL A 307 -16.67 15.20 -13.46
C VAL A 307 -16.41 15.29 -14.96
N ALA A 308 -17.24 14.66 -15.79
CA ALA A 308 -17.13 14.71 -17.25
C ALA A 308 -17.22 16.14 -17.80
N TRP A 309 -17.88 17.05 -17.09
CA TRP A 309 -17.94 18.46 -17.49
C TRP A 309 -16.57 19.16 -17.39
N SER A 310 -15.76 18.86 -16.37
CA SER A 310 -14.42 19.44 -16.19
C SER A 310 -13.33 18.69 -16.96
N THR A 311 -13.58 17.44 -17.35
CA THR A 311 -12.65 16.63 -18.18
C THR A 311 -13.33 16.04 -19.43
N PRO A 312 -13.88 16.87 -20.34
CA PRO A 312 -14.75 16.40 -21.44
C PRO A 312 -14.04 15.53 -22.48
N ALA A 313 -12.72 15.69 -22.65
CA ALA A 313 -11.94 14.89 -23.60
C ALA A 313 -11.66 13.46 -23.10
N ALA A 314 -11.68 13.25 -21.78
CA ALA A 314 -11.34 11.98 -21.15
C ALA A 314 -12.14 11.80 -19.86
N PRO A 315 -13.48 11.67 -19.94
CA PRO A 315 -14.30 11.42 -18.77
C PRO A 315 -13.89 10.08 -18.13
N PRO A 316 -13.82 10.01 -16.78
CA PRO A 316 -13.49 8.76 -16.13
C PRO A 316 -14.61 7.73 -16.34
N PRO A 317 -14.28 6.43 -16.47
CA PRO A 317 -15.30 5.40 -16.56
C PRO A 317 -16.02 5.24 -15.21
N VAL A 318 -17.31 4.86 -15.25
CA VAL A 318 -18.16 4.70 -14.06
C VAL A 318 -17.55 3.77 -13.02
N TRP A 319 -16.97 2.64 -13.45
CA TRP A 319 -16.34 1.71 -12.51
C TRP A 319 -15.19 2.33 -11.71
N ALA A 320 -14.42 3.24 -12.31
CA ALA A 320 -13.29 3.87 -11.62
C ALA A 320 -13.76 4.88 -10.58
N VAL A 321 -14.82 5.64 -10.89
CA VAL A 321 -15.48 6.52 -9.92
C VAL A 321 -16.11 5.71 -8.79
N ALA A 322 -16.84 4.63 -9.13
CA ALA A 322 -17.44 3.75 -8.14
C ALA A 322 -16.39 3.14 -7.19
N SER A 323 -15.21 2.75 -7.70
CA SER A 323 -14.12 2.27 -6.87
C SER A 323 -13.57 3.32 -5.92
N VAL A 324 -13.39 4.57 -6.38
CA VAL A 324 -12.95 5.67 -5.50
C VAL A 324 -13.97 5.96 -4.40
N LEU A 325 -15.28 5.90 -4.72
CA LEU A 325 -16.34 6.08 -3.73
C LEU A 325 -16.32 4.95 -2.68
N ALA A 326 -16.12 3.70 -3.11
CA ALA A 326 -16.00 2.55 -2.21
C ALA A 326 -14.73 2.62 -1.35
N GLU A 327 -13.59 3.04 -1.92
CA GLU A 327 -12.36 3.31 -1.16
C GLU A 327 -12.63 4.41 -0.12
N ALA A 328 -13.20 5.56 -0.52
CA ALA A 328 -13.50 6.67 0.38
C ALA A 328 -14.43 6.28 1.54
N GLU A 329 -15.38 5.37 1.31
CA GLU A 329 -16.26 4.84 2.35
C GLU A 329 -15.48 3.96 3.35
N VAL A 330 -14.60 3.08 2.86
CA VAL A 330 -13.72 2.26 3.74
C VAL A 330 -12.77 3.15 4.55
N LEU A 331 -12.29 4.25 3.98
CA LEU A 331 -11.46 5.23 4.68
C LEU A 331 -12.26 6.14 5.63
N GLY A 332 -13.59 6.09 5.64
CA GLY A 332 -14.43 6.98 6.44
C GLY A 332 -14.35 8.45 5.99
N LEU A 333 -14.04 8.71 4.72
CA LEU A 333 -14.12 10.04 4.10
C LEU A 333 -15.55 10.35 3.62
N THR A 334 -16.32 9.31 3.37
CA THR A 334 -17.77 9.34 3.15
C THR A 334 -18.46 8.47 4.21
N GLY A 335 -19.73 8.77 4.48
CA GLY A 335 -20.60 7.96 5.34
C GLY A 335 -21.96 7.80 4.68
N ALA A 336 -22.43 6.57 4.53
CA ALA A 336 -23.68 6.25 3.82
C ALA A 336 -23.77 6.90 2.42
N GLY A 337 -22.64 6.96 1.70
CA GLY A 337 -22.54 7.55 0.35
C GLY A 337 -22.43 9.08 0.28
N ALA A 338 -22.56 9.81 1.39
CA ALA A 338 -22.42 11.25 1.44
C ALA A 338 -21.02 11.68 1.94
N LEU A 339 -20.55 12.86 1.51
CA LEU A 339 -19.26 13.40 1.95
C LEU A 339 -19.28 13.79 3.44
N ALA A 340 -18.43 13.13 4.23
CA ALA A 340 -18.34 13.34 5.67
C ALA A 340 -17.40 14.52 6.04
N GLY A 341 -17.41 14.92 7.31
CA GLY A 341 -16.53 15.99 7.83
C GLY A 341 -15.04 15.69 7.63
N THR A 342 -14.63 14.44 7.80
CA THR A 342 -13.27 13.92 7.52
C THR A 342 -12.88 14.04 6.04
N GLY A 343 -13.80 13.74 5.11
CA GLY A 343 -13.58 13.96 3.68
C GLY A 343 -13.42 15.43 3.31
N ARG A 344 -14.20 16.31 3.95
CA ARG A 344 -14.05 17.77 3.80
C ARG A 344 -12.72 18.27 4.39
N ALA A 345 -12.28 17.72 5.52
CA ALA A 345 -10.99 18.04 6.12
C ALA A 345 -9.83 17.66 5.18
N LEU A 346 -9.88 16.50 4.53
CA LEU A 346 -8.89 16.11 3.52
C LEU A 346 -8.85 17.10 2.33
N LEU A 347 -10.01 17.54 1.84
CA LEU A 347 -10.07 18.55 0.78
C LEU A 347 -9.50 19.92 1.22
N ALA A 348 -9.67 20.28 2.49
CA ALA A 348 -9.13 21.52 3.05
C ALA A 348 -7.60 21.47 3.24
N VAL A 349 -7.06 20.30 3.58
CA VAL A 349 -5.61 20.04 3.60
C VAL A 349 -5.04 20.11 2.17
N GLY A 350 -5.80 19.67 1.17
CA GLY A 350 -5.38 19.66 -0.23
C GLY A 350 -4.47 18.48 -0.57
N PRO A 351 -3.93 18.40 -1.80
CA PRO A 351 -2.84 17.48 -2.08
C PRO A 351 -1.66 17.83 -1.17
N PRO A 352 -0.90 16.85 -0.65
CA PRO A 352 0.33 17.13 0.09
C PRO A 352 1.33 17.74 -0.88
N SER A 353 1.25 19.05 -1.11
CA SER A 353 2.42 19.83 -1.46
C SER A 353 3.37 19.69 -0.29
N ALA A 354 4.67 19.67 -0.56
CA ALA A 354 5.71 19.38 0.41
C ALA A 354 5.83 20.41 1.56
N ASP A 355 4.83 21.28 1.74
CA ASP A 355 4.92 22.49 2.54
C ASP A 355 4.70 22.24 4.04
N ASP A 356 3.98 21.19 4.46
CA ASP A 356 4.03 20.68 5.85
C ASP A 356 3.25 19.35 6.00
N PRO A 357 3.89 18.17 5.88
CA PRO A 357 3.20 16.88 6.04
C PRO A 357 2.72 16.64 7.48
N GLU A 358 3.35 17.26 8.48
CA GLU A 358 3.02 17.07 9.88
C GLU A 358 1.76 17.86 10.26
N ALA A 359 1.62 19.09 9.76
CA ALA A 359 0.40 19.86 9.93
C ALA A 359 -0.81 19.19 9.25
N ALA A 360 -0.62 18.63 8.05
CA ALA A 360 -1.66 17.86 7.35
C ALA A 360 -2.12 16.63 8.15
N LEU A 361 -1.16 15.88 8.71
CA LEU A 361 -1.42 14.72 9.55
C LEU A 361 -2.19 15.11 10.82
N GLY A 362 -1.72 16.15 11.52
CA GLY A 362 -2.36 16.66 12.73
C GLY A 362 -3.80 17.13 12.49
N ALA A 363 -4.02 17.92 11.44
CA ALA A 363 -5.35 18.42 11.07
C ALA A 363 -6.34 17.30 10.76
N LEU A 364 -5.90 16.24 10.07
CA LEU A 364 -6.73 15.07 9.81
C LEU A 364 -7.02 14.29 11.10
N ALA A 365 -6.00 14.01 11.91
CA ALA A 365 -6.19 13.30 13.18
C ALA A 365 -7.18 14.06 14.09
N ASP A 366 -7.08 15.40 14.16
CA ASP A 366 -8.05 16.24 14.87
C ASP A 366 -9.45 16.20 14.27
N ALA A 367 -9.57 16.20 12.93
CA ALA A 367 -10.86 16.06 12.27
C ALA A 367 -11.56 14.74 12.64
N LEU A 368 -10.82 13.63 12.73
CA LEU A 368 -11.40 12.37 13.20
C LEU A 368 -11.74 12.43 14.69
N ARG A 369 -10.87 12.97 15.55
CA ARG A 369 -11.16 13.10 17.00
C ARG A 369 -12.43 13.91 17.25
N ASN A 370 -12.65 14.98 16.48
CA ASN A 370 -13.84 15.83 16.57
C ASN A 370 -15.11 15.17 15.98
N LEU A 371 -14.96 14.22 15.05
CA LEU A 371 -16.08 13.46 14.48
C LEU A 371 -16.61 12.41 15.47
N LEU A 372 -15.72 11.84 16.29
CA LEU A 372 -16.05 10.72 17.17
C LEU A 372 -16.75 11.19 18.46
N PRO A 373 -17.75 10.43 18.96
CA PRO A 373 -18.31 10.65 20.29
C PRO A 373 -17.23 10.59 21.39
N PRO A 374 -17.45 11.26 22.53
CA PRO A 374 -16.50 11.21 23.64
C PRO A 374 -16.28 9.76 24.09
N PRO A 375 -15.03 9.40 24.43
CA PRO A 375 -14.73 8.05 24.91
C PRO A 375 -15.42 7.76 26.24
N VAL A 376 -15.74 6.49 26.45
CA VAL A 376 -16.34 5.97 27.67
C VAL A 376 -15.25 5.36 28.54
N GLU A 377 -15.15 5.81 29.78
CA GLU A 377 -14.17 5.37 30.78
C GLU A 377 -14.74 4.28 31.71
N GLU A 378 -15.89 3.71 31.37
CA GLU A 378 -16.60 2.79 32.24
C GLU A 378 -17.08 1.54 31.47
N MET A 379 -16.92 0.37 32.08
CA MET A 379 -17.44 -0.91 31.59
C MET A 379 -18.39 -1.56 32.61
N LEU A 380 -19.35 -2.32 32.10
CA LEU A 380 -20.24 -3.16 32.89
C LEU A 380 -19.74 -4.60 32.84
N VAL A 381 -19.26 -5.15 33.96
CA VAL A 381 -18.74 -6.52 34.03
C VAL A 381 -19.81 -7.46 34.58
N GLN A 382 -20.11 -8.53 33.87
CA GLN A 382 -21.15 -9.50 34.18
C GLN A 382 -20.57 -10.80 34.76
N ALA A 383 -21.40 -11.58 35.45
CA ALA A 383 -20.97 -12.79 36.17
C ALA A 383 -20.54 -13.95 35.24
N ASP A 384 -20.90 -13.91 33.96
CA ASP A 384 -20.52 -14.89 32.93
C ASP A 384 -19.18 -14.53 32.23
N LEU A 385 -18.40 -13.64 32.85
CA LEU A 385 -17.11 -13.13 32.37
C LEU A 385 -17.21 -12.27 31.11
N THR A 386 -18.39 -11.73 30.81
CA THR A 386 -18.54 -10.72 29.75
C THR A 386 -18.42 -9.31 30.32
N ALA A 387 -17.93 -8.38 29.52
CA ALA A 387 -17.96 -6.96 29.83
C ALA A 387 -18.47 -6.15 28.64
N VAL A 388 -19.27 -5.13 28.94
CA VAL A 388 -19.89 -4.24 27.96
C VAL A 388 -19.45 -2.81 28.20
N VAL A 389 -18.86 -2.19 27.18
CA VAL A 389 -18.58 -0.74 27.14
C VAL A 389 -19.65 -0.07 26.28
N PRO A 390 -20.48 0.83 26.84
CA PRO A 390 -21.59 1.46 26.11
C PRO A 390 -21.12 2.60 25.19
N GLY A 391 -20.15 2.32 24.32
CA GLY A 391 -19.56 3.26 23.39
C GLY A 391 -18.10 2.92 23.07
N ARG A 392 -17.38 3.90 22.53
CA ARG A 392 -15.94 3.78 22.27
C ARG A 392 -15.18 3.80 23.61
N PRO A 393 -14.41 2.76 23.98
CA PRO A 393 -13.61 2.80 25.19
C PRO A 393 -12.55 3.90 25.13
N ALA A 394 -12.27 4.52 26.28
CA ALA A 394 -11.10 5.37 26.45
C ALA A 394 -9.80 4.59 26.15
N PRO A 395 -8.72 5.24 25.69
CA PRO A 395 -7.50 4.55 25.26
C PRO A 395 -6.94 3.57 26.28
N GLU A 396 -6.95 3.94 27.57
CA GLU A 396 -6.46 3.07 28.65
C GLU A 396 -7.34 1.85 28.88
N LEU A 397 -8.67 2.01 28.79
CA LEU A 397 -9.63 0.93 28.88
C LEU A 397 -9.51 0.01 27.66
N ALA A 398 -9.38 0.56 26.46
CA ALA A 398 -9.21 -0.19 25.22
C ALA A 398 -7.96 -1.10 25.31
N ALA A 399 -6.80 -0.53 25.66
CA ALA A 399 -5.55 -1.28 25.82
C ALA A 399 -5.64 -2.37 26.90
N LEU A 400 -6.37 -2.10 28.00
CA LEU A 400 -6.60 -3.10 29.05
C LEU A 400 -7.46 -4.27 28.52
N LEU A 401 -8.53 -3.98 27.79
CA LEU A 401 -9.40 -5.00 27.22
C LEU A 401 -8.70 -5.81 26.12
N ASP A 402 -7.94 -5.17 25.24
CA ASP A 402 -7.17 -5.86 24.18
C ASP A 402 -6.13 -6.82 24.78
N ALA A 403 -5.49 -6.43 25.88
CA ALA A 403 -4.50 -7.27 26.57
C ALA A 403 -5.13 -8.46 27.32
N SER A 404 -6.37 -8.33 27.82
CA SER A 404 -6.94 -9.26 28.81
C SER A 404 -8.25 -9.95 28.44
N ALA A 405 -8.89 -9.56 27.34
CA ALA A 405 -10.18 -10.11 26.89
C ALA A 405 -10.17 -10.44 25.39
N GLU A 406 -11.17 -11.21 24.96
CA GLU A 406 -11.48 -11.46 23.56
C GLU A 406 -12.71 -10.64 23.17
N THR A 407 -12.70 -10.00 22.00
CA THR A 407 -13.86 -9.20 21.57
C THR A 407 -14.92 -10.09 20.92
N GLU A 408 -16.16 -10.02 21.42
CA GLU A 408 -17.32 -10.72 20.84
C GLU A 408 -18.09 -9.87 19.83
N SER A 409 -18.29 -8.58 20.15
CA SER A 409 -19.05 -7.65 19.32
C SER A 409 -18.50 -6.24 19.42
N ARG A 410 -18.45 -5.54 18.28
CA ARG A 410 -17.98 -4.15 18.15
C ARG A 410 -19.08 -3.23 17.59
N GLY A 411 -20.34 -3.54 17.88
CA GLY A 411 -21.49 -2.73 17.46
C GLY A 411 -21.60 -1.40 18.24
N GLY A 412 -22.82 -0.89 18.44
CA GLY A 412 -23.05 0.32 19.24
C GLY A 412 -22.56 0.26 20.70
N ALA A 413 -22.22 -0.94 21.19
CA ALA A 413 -21.49 -1.18 22.42
C ALA A 413 -20.41 -2.25 22.17
N LEU A 414 -19.21 -2.03 22.70
CA LEU A 414 -18.13 -3.02 22.66
C LEU A 414 -18.41 -4.09 23.71
N THR A 415 -18.55 -5.34 23.28
CA THR A 415 -18.74 -6.50 24.14
C THR A 415 -17.51 -7.38 24.06
N VAL A 416 -16.92 -7.68 25.21
CA VAL A 416 -15.74 -8.52 25.33
C VAL A 416 -16.00 -9.66 26.31
N ARG A 417 -15.28 -10.77 26.16
CA ARG A 417 -15.29 -11.91 27.08
C ARG A 417 -13.89 -12.14 27.64
N PHE A 418 -13.78 -12.23 28.96
CA PHE A 418 -12.56 -12.71 29.61
C PHE A 418 -12.52 -14.24 29.53
N THR A 419 -11.52 -14.78 28.84
CA THR A 419 -11.30 -16.22 28.72
C THR A 419 -10.05 -16.62 29.50
N THR A 420 -9.91 -17.92 29.81
CA THR A 420 -8.67 -18.42 30.42
C THR A 420 -7.45 -18.10 29.53
N ALA A 421 -7.60 -18.15 28.21
CA ALA A 421 -6.52 -17.88 27.27
C ALA A 421 -6.16 -16.39 27.22
N SER A 422 -7.15 -15.48 27.19
CA SER A 422 -6.91 -14.03 27.18
C SER A 422 -6.25 -13.57 28.48
N LEU A 423 -6.71 -14.08 29.63
CA LEU A 423 -6.10 -13.77 30.92
C LEU A 423 -4.69 -14.34 31.04
N ALA A 424 -4.45 -15.57 30.57
CA ALA A 424 -3.10 -16.15 30.55
C ALA A 424 -2.14 -15.33 29.66
N ARG A 425 -2.63 -14.80 28.53
CA ARG A 425 -1.87 -13.91 27.64
C ARG A 425 -1.48 -12.62 28.36
N ALA A 426 -2.43 -12.00 29.08
CA ALA A 426 -2.15 -10.80 29.87
C ALA A 426 -1.04 -11.05 30.91
N ILE A 427 -1.13 -12.17 31.65
CA ILE A 427 -0.10 -12.53 32.63
C ILE A 427 1.25 -12.82 31.96
N ALA A 428 1.25 -13.54 30.83
CA ALA A 428 2.46 -13.85 30.07
C ALA A 428 3.14 -12.58 29.50
N ALA A 429 2.36 -11.55 29.20
CA ALA A 429 2.84 -10.22 28.81
C ALA A 429 3.41 -9.40 29.99
N GLY A 430 3.41 -9.96 31.21
CA GLY A 430 4.05 -9.37 32.38
C GLY A 430 3.10 -8.63 33.33
N HIS A 431 1.78 -8.69 33.12
CA HIS A 431 0.82 -8.14 34.08
C HIS A 431 0.74 -9.01 35.35
N ASP A 432 0.82 -8.38 36.53
CA ASP A 432 0.51 -9.06 37.80
C ASP A 432 -1.01 -9.16 38.00
N ALA A 433 -1.46 -10.26 38.62
CA ALA A 433 -2.87 -10.53 38.87
C ALA A 433 -3.56 -9.46 39.71
N GLU A 434 -2.94 -8.96 40.78
CA GLU A 434 -3.57 -7.96 41.65
C GLU A 434 -3.58 -6.58 40.96
N ASP A 435 -2.52 -6.25 40.23
CA ASP A 435 -2.49 -5.03 39.40
C ASP A 435 -3.55 -5.07 38.29
N LEU A 436 -3.71 -6.22 37.62
CA LEU A 436 -4.73 -6.41 36.59
C LEU A 436 -6.14 -6.26 37.17
N LEU A 437 -6.40 -6.88 38.32
CA LEU A 437 -7.70 -6.74 39.02
C LEU A 437 -7.96 -5.30 39.46
N ALA A 438 -6.95 -4.61 40.00
CA ALA A 438 -7.08 -3.20 40.40
C ALA A 438 -7.42 -2.30 39.20
N ARG A 439 -6.76 -2.51 38.06
CA ARG A 439 -7.05 -1.77 36.82
C ARG A 439 -8.44 -2.09 36.27
N LEU A 440 -8.84 -3.36 36.22
CA LEU A 440 -10.18 -3.76 35.78
C LEU A 440 -11.26 -3.16 36.69
N ALA A 441 -11.03 -3.12 38.01
CA ALA A 441 -11.95 -2.53 38.97
C ALA A 441 -12.07 -1.02 38.79
N ALA A 442 -10.97 -0.32 38.46
CA ALA A 442 -10.99 1.14 38.25
C ALA A 442 -11.90 1.57 37.09
N PHE A 443 -12.01 0.76 36.04
CA PHE A 443 -12.91 1.01 34.91
C PHE A 443 -14.29 0.36 35.06
N SER A 444 -14.55 -0.41 36.13
CA SER A 444 -15.83 -1.10 36.29
C SER A 444 -16.86 -0.25 37.04
N ARG A 445 -18.07 -0.14 36.49
CA ARG A 445 -19.19 0.56 37.17
C ARG A 445 -19.69 -0.16 38.41
N THR A 446 -19.39 -1.45 38.50
CA THR A 446 -19.82 -2.34 39.58
C THR A 446 -18.60 -3.06 40.15
N PRO A 447 -18.64 -3.54 41.41
CA PRO A 447 -17.60 -4.43 41.90
C PRO A 447 -17.37 -5.62 40.96
N LEU A 448 -16.12 -6.05 40.79
CA LEU A 448 -15.81 -7.17 39.92
C LEU A 448 -16.49 -8.45 40.41
N PRO A 449 -17.09 -9.26 39.52
CA PRO A 449 -17.66 -10.54 39.91
C PRO A 449 -16.57 -11.50 40.44
N GLN A 450 -16.88 -12.21 41.53
CA GLN A 450 -15.98 -13.21 42.11
C GLN A 450 -15.44 -14.24 41.10
N PRO A 451 -16.21 -14.71 40.09
CA PRO A 451 -15.67 -15.60 39.06
C PRO A 451 -14.50 -15.00 38.28
N LEU A 452 -14.52 -13.69 37.98
CA LEU A 452 -13.44 -13.02 37.27
C LEU A 452 -12.21 -12.88 38.16
N GLU A 453 -12.39 -12.47 39.42
CA GLU A 453 -11.30 -12.39 40.40
C GLU A 453 -10.57 -13.73 40.55
N TYR A 454 -11.33 -14.82 40.64
CA TYR A 454 -10.78 -16.16 40.72
C TYR A 454 -10.03 -16.55 39.44
N ALA A 455 -10.61 -16.27 38.26
CA ALA A 455 -10.00 -16.60 36.98
C ALA A 455 -8.64 -15.92 36.76
N VAL A 456 -8.52 -14.63 37.12
CA VAL A 456 -7.25 -13.89 37.02
C VAL A 456 -6.18 -14.48 37.94
N ARG A 457 -6.51 -14.69 39.22
CA ARG A 457 -5.57 -15.28 40.19
C ARG A 457 -5.16 -16.70 39.79
N GLU A 458 -6.08 -17.46 39.24
CA GLU A 458 -5.80 -18.80 38.73
C GLU A 458 -4.91 -18.80 37.48
N ALA A 459 -5.10 -17.84 36.57
CA ALA A 459 -4.22 -17.66 35.40
C ALA A 459 -2.77 -17.40 35.85
N GLN A 460 -2.56 -16.54 36.85
CA GLN A 460 -1.23 -16.32 37.43
C GLN A 460 -0.65 -17.56 38.09
N ARG A 461 -1.45 -18.33 38.84
CA ARG A 461 -0.97 -19.60 39.44
C ARG A 461 -0.51 -20.60 38.38
N ARG A 462 -1.23 -20.73 37.26
CA ARG A 462 -0.91 -21.72 36.21
C ARG A 462 0.21 -21.26 35.27
N HIS A 463 0.25 -19.99 34.91
CA HIS A 463 1.14 -19.47 33.86
C HIS A 463 2.31 -18.64 34.40
N GLY A 464 2.29 -18.21 35.67
CA GLY A 464 3.38 -17.48 36.34
C GLY A 464 4.46 -18.37 36.96
N GLY A 465 4.31 -19.70 36.90
CA GLY A 465 5.23 -20.66 37.54
C GLY A 465 6.55 -20.91 36.79
N LEU A 466 6.61 -20.59 35.50
CA LEU A 466 7.80 -20.78 34.65
C LEU A 466 8.24 -19.45 34.08
N ARG A 467 9.51 -19.10 34.29
CA ARG A 467 10.14 -17.88 33.75
C ARG A 467 11.33 -18.27 32.90
N ALA A 468 11.32 -17.90 31.62
CA ALA A 468 12.46 -18.04 30.73
C ALA A 468 13.22 -16.71 30.66
N GLY A 469 14.55 -16.76 30.72
CA GLY A 469 15.40 -15.60 30.55
C GLY A 469 16.65 -15.98 29.75
N SER A 470 17.11 -15.08 28.88
CA SER A 470 18.37 -15.26 28.16
C SER A 470 19.55 -14.96 29.08
N ALA A 471 20.54 -15.83 29.09
CA ALA A 471 21.81 -15.65 29.80
C ALA A 471 22.95 -16.04 28.86
N ALA A 472 23.98 -15.18 28.76
CA ALA A 472 25.16 -15.47 27.95
C ALA A 472 26.16 -16.37 28.69
N ALA A 473 26.08 -16.40 30.02
CA ALA A 473 26.85 -17.29 30.89
C ALA A 473 26.13 -17.53 32.22
N TYR A 474 26.51 -18.61 32.90
CA TYR A 474 26.14 -18.88 34.30
C TYR A 474 27.39 -19.14 35.14
N LEU A 475 27.28 -18.89 36.45
CA LEU A 475 28.26 -19.26 37.46
C LEU A 475 27.60 -20.21 38.44
N ARG A 476 28.19 -21.39 38.61
CA ARG A 476 27.83 -22.36 39.64
C ARG A 476 28.87 -22.31 40.74
N ALA A 477 28.43 -22.16 41.99
CA ALA A 477 29.29 -22.24 43.18
C ALA A 477 28.79 -23.35 44.10
N GLU A 478 29.69 -24.07 44.77
CA GLU A 478 29.31 -25.06 45.78
C GLU A 478 28.80 -24.38 47.05
N ASP A 479 29.35 -23.20 47.37
CA ASP A 479 28.96 -22.39 48.52
C ASP A 479 28.21 -21.12 48.05
N PRO A 480 26.93 -20.92 48.46
CA PRO A 480 26.14 -19.75 48.08
C PRO A 480 26.76 -18.41 48.54
N THR A 481 27.61 -18.42 49.57
CA THR A 481 28.27 -17.20 50.07
C THR A 481 29.27 -16.62 49.06
N VAL A 482 29.85 -17.46 48.20
CA VAL A 482 30.79 -17.03 47.15
C VAL A 482 30.07 -16.18 46.10
N LEU A 483 28.85 -16.56 45.71
CA LEU A 483 28.04 -15.78 44.79
C LEU A 483 27.53 -14.49 45.44
N ALA A 484 27.19 -14.51 46.73
CA ALA A 484 26.75 -13.33 47.46
C ALA A 484 27.80 -12.20 47.45
N VAL A 485 29.09 -12.55 47.56
CA VAL A 485 30.20 -11.58 47.46
C VAL A 485 30.33 -11.02 46.04
N LEU A 486 30.14 -11.85 45.01
CA LEU A 486 30.30 -11.46 43.61
C LEU A 486 29.14 -10.61 43.06
N LEU A 487 27.95 -10.66 43.67
CA LEU A 487 26.80 -9.84 43.24
C LEU A 487 27.04 -8.33 43.41
N GLY A 488 27.94 -7.93 44.30
CA GLY A 488 28.30 -6.53 44.52
C GLY A 488 29.36 -5.99 43.55
N GLU A 489 29.97 -6.84 42.73
CA GLU A 489 31.08 -6.45 41.84
C GLU A 489 30.57 -5.78 40.56
N PRO A 490 30.95 -4.52 40.28
CA PRO A 490 30.51 -3.81 39.10
C PRO A 490 31.06 -4.45 37.82
N GLY A 491 30.23 -4.52 36.78
CA GLY A 491 30.64 -5.00 35.46
C GLY A 491 30.50 -6.51 35.23
N LEU A 492 30.15 -7.31 36.25
CA LEU A 492 29.86 -8.75 36.08
C LEU A 492 28.40 -9.03 35.69
N GLY A 493 27.47 -8.11 35.98
CA GLY A 493 26.05 -8.24 35.62
C GLY A 493 25.37 -9.48 36.19
N LEU A 494 25.77 -9.91 37.39
CA LEU A 494 25.31 -11.16 38.00
C LEU A 494 23.92 -11.01 38.62
N ARG A 495 23.07 -12.02 38.38
CA ARG A 495 21.77 -12.18 39.02
C ARG A 495 21.59 -13.61 39.49
N LEU A 496 21.22 -13.82 40.74
CA LEU A 496 20.90 -15.16 41.25
C LEU A 496 19.61 -15.70 40.62
N ILE A 497 19.65 -16.97 40.20
CA ILE A 497 18.48 -17.73 39.77
C ILE A 497 18.23 -18.96 40.66
N ALA A 498 19.25 -19.39 41.41
CA ALA A 498 19.17 -20.35 42.50
C ALA A 498 20.24 -19.99 43.56
N PRO A 499 20.18 -20.51 44.79
CA PRO A 499 21.16 -20.18 45.84
C PRO A 499 22.63 -20.37 45.42
N THR A 500 22.90 -21.36 44.58
CA THR A 500 24.23 -21.74 44.10
C THR A 500 24.46 -21.43 42.62
N VAL A 501 23.54 -20.72 41.96
CA VAL A 501 23.62 -20.42 40.52
C VAL A 501 23.27 -18.95 40.23
N ALA A 502 24.20 -18.24 39.62
CA ALA A 502 24.00 -16.89 39.08
C ALA A 502 24.09 -16.91 37.55
N VAL A 503 23.34 -16.03 36.89
CA VAL A 503 23.43 -15.79 35.44
C VAL A 503 24.00 -14.42 35.16
N SER A 504 24.66 -14.28 34.01
CA SER A 504 25.19 -13.01 33.50
C SER A 504 24.85 -12.83 32.02
N PRO A 505 24.57 -11.59 31.57
CA PRO A 505 24.50 -11.26 30.14
C PRO A 505 25.90 -11.20 29.49
N VAL A 506 26.99 -11.28 30.26
CA VAL A 506 28.36 -11.28 29.77
C VAL A 506 28.75 -12.70 29.32
N PRO A 507 29.29 -12.89 28.10
CA PRO A 507 29.72 -14.21 27.63
C PRO A 507 30.77 -14.87 28.53
N ALA A 508 30.71 -16.19 28.69
CA ALA A 508 31.47 -16.95 29.69
C ALA A 508 32.99 -16.69 29.63
N GLY A 509 33.56 -16.60 28.43
CA GLY A 509 35.00 -16.32 28.26
C GLY A 509 35.42 -14.93 28.76
N ARG A 510 34.55 -13.91 28.64
CA ARG A 510 34.82 -12.56 29.16
C ARG A 510 34.59 -12.51 30.66
N LEU A 511 33.54 -13.18 31.16
CA LEU A 511 33.25 -13.28 32.59
C LEU A 511 34.41 -13.96 33.35
N ALA A 512 34.98 -15.03 32.79
CA ALA A 512 36.14 -15.71 33.36
C ALA A 512 37.39 -14.82 33.42
N GLN A 513 37.60 -13.94 32.44
CA GLN A 513 38.71 -12.96 32.46
C GLN A 513 38.52 -11.91 33.55
N LEU A 514 37.30 -11.38 33.71
CA LEU A 514 36.98 -10.39 34.74
C LEU A 514 37.15 -10.97 36.14
N LEU A 515 36.63 -12.18 36.37
CA LEU A 515 36.77 -12.88 37.65
C LEU A 515 38.24 -13.22 37.97
N ARG A 516 39.03 -13.60 36.95
CA ARG A 516 40.48 -13.80 37.10
C ARG A 516 41.21 -12.50 37.49
N ALA A 517 40.82 -11.37 36.91
CA ALA A 517 41.37 -10.06 37.28
C ALA A 517 41.02 -9.65 38.72
N LEU A 518 39.88 -10.13 39.24
CA LEU A 518 39.45 -9.98 40.63
C LEU A 518 40.03 -11.06 41.58
N GLY A 519 41.00 -11.85 41.11
CA GLY A 519 41.66 -12.89 41.92
C GLY A 519 40.81 -14.14 42.19
N ARG A 520 39.72 -14.33 41.45
CA ARG A 520 38.77 -15.45 41.58
C ARG A 520 38.71 -16.26 40.28
N PRO A 521 39.72 -17.09 39.98
CA PRO A 521 39.71 -17.89 38.76
C PRO A 521 38.54 -18.88 38.78
N VAL A 522 37.88 -19.04 37.62
CA VAL A 522 36.78 -20.00 37.42
C VAL A 522 37.11 -20.95 36.29
N LEU A 523 36.57 -22.17 36.38
CA LEU A 523 36.56 -23.13 35.29
C LEU A 523 35.43 -22.76 34.31
N VAL A 524 35.67 -22.90 33.01
CA VAL A 524 34.66 -22.64 31.98
C VAL A 524 34.12 -23.97 31.50
N GLU A 525 32.81 -24.16 31.64
CA GLU A 525 32.11 -25.35 31.15
C GLU A 525 31.63 -25.11 29.70
N GLY A 526 31.76 -26.11 28.85
CA GLY A 526 31.23 -26.15 27.50
C GLY A 526 29.71 -26.39 27.47
N PRO A 527 29.08 -26.36 26.29
CA PRO A 527 27.62 -26.55 26.17
C PRO A 527 27.14 -27.91 26.69
N ASP A 528 28.02 -28.92 26.70
CA ASP A 528 27.74 -30.27 27.19
C ASP A 528 28.13 -30.48 28.67
N GLY A 529 28.60 -29.43 29.36
CA GLY A 529 29.04 -29.48 30.77
C GLY A 529 30.50 -29.91 30.98
N ASP A 530 31.23 -30.23 29.91
CA ASP A 530 32.65 -30.56 29.98
C ASP A 530 33.51 -29.32 30.27
N VAL A 531 34.55 -29.47 31.09
CA VAL A 531 35.47 -28.37 31.39
C VAL A 531 36.35 -28.09 30.17
N VAL A 532 36.27 -26.86 29.65
CA VAL A 532 37.04 -26.40 28.50
C VAL A 532 38.16 -25.47 28.98
N ASP A 533 39.40 -25.77 28.58
CA ASP A 533 40.52 -24.86 28.83
C ASP A 533 40.49 -23.70 27.85
N VAL A 534 40.15 -22.50 28.34
CA VAL A 534 40.06 -21.29 27.53
C VAL A 534 41.44 -20.66 27.38
N ALA A 535 42.32 -21.36 26.67
CA ALA A 535 43.54 -20.81 26.09
C ALA A 535 43.30 -20.52 24.59
N GLY A 536 42.34 -19.64 24.29
CA GLY A 536 42.01 -19.29 22.90
C GLY A 536 41.19 -18.01 22.80
N ARG A 537 41.62 -17.10 21.93
CA ARG A 537 40.97 -15.79 21.66
C ARG A 537 39.47 -15.96 21.39
N PRO A 538 38.61 -15.05 21.90
CA PRO A 538 37.17 -15.15 21.71
C PRO A 538 36.80 -15.03 20.23
N ARG A 539 36.02 -15.98 19.72
CA ARG A 539 35.15 -15.74 18.56
C ARG A 539 34.00 -14.87 19.05
N ALA A 540 33.90 -13.65 18.55
CA ALA A 540 32.76 -12.81 18.78
C ALA A 540 31.51 -13.50 18.21
N SER A 541 30.58 -13.88 19.08
CA SER A 541 29.19 -14.04 18.69
C SER A 541 28.71 -12.67 18.22
N ARG A 542 28.45 -12.55 16.92
CA ARG A 542 27.85 -11.35 16.36
C ARG A 542 26.44 -11.21 16.94
N PRO A 543 26.06 -10.03 17.45
CA PRO A 543 24.65 -9.69 17.52
C PRO A 543 24.10 -9.71 16.08
N VAL A 544 22.90 -10.24 15.89
CA VAL A 544 22.16 -10.11 14.64
C VAL A 544 21.83 -8.63 14.49
N ALA A 545 22.72 -7.90 13.83
CA ALA A 545 22.53 -6.52 13.42
C ALA A 545 22.92 -6.44 11.95
N GLY A 546 21.93 -6.14 11.11
CA GLY A 546 22.09 -6.01 9.67
C GLY A 546 21.17 -6.89 8.84
N LEU A 547 19.87 -6.92 9.16
CA LEU A 547 18.87 -7.24 8.14
C LEU A 547 18.65 -5.95 7.34
N VAL A 548 18.91 -5.98 6.04
CA VAL A 548 18.59 -4.87 5.14
C VAL A 548 17.09 -4.96 4.88
N VAL A 549 16.31 -4.23 5.66
CA VAL A 549 14.91 -3.96 5.33
C VAL A 549 14.91 -2.92 4.23
N GLU A 550 14.50 -3.30 3.03
CA GLU A 550 14.30 -2.34 1.95
C GLU A 550 13.03 -1.54 2.26
N HIS A 551 13.23 -0.29 2.69
CA HIS A 551 12.16 0.68 2.88
C HIS A 551 11.94 1.43 1.57
N GLY A 552 10.75 1.34 1.01
CA GLY A 552 10.34 2.28 -0.01
C GLY A 552 9.07 1.90 -0.74
N PRO A 553 8.27 2.89 -1.17
CA PRO A 553 7.23 2.67 -2.16
C PRO A 553 7.86 2.03 -3.39
N VAL A 554 7.16 1.09 -4.02
CA VAL A 554 7.56 0.49 -5.29
C VAL A 554 7.46 1.57 -6.37
N ARG A 555 8.41 2.51 -6.39
CA ARG A 555 8.45 3.63 -7.34
C ARG A 555 8.95 3.13 -8.68
N GLY A 556 8.01 2.79 -9.56
CA GLY A 556 8.24 2.56 -10.96
C GLY A 556 7.91 3.78 -11.81
N ALA A 557 8.54 4.94 -11.62
CA ALA A 557 8.63 5.97 -12.67
C ALA A 557 9.56 7.12 -12.26
N ARG A 558 10.54 7.37 -13.12
CA ARG A 558 11.33 8.60 -13.20
C ARG A 558 10.40 9.68 -13.76
N GLU A 559 10.32 10.83 -13.09
CA GLU A 559 9.59 11.99 -13.59
C GLU A 559 10.09 12.38 -14.98
N VAL A 560 9.18 12.33 -15.96
CA VAL A 560 9.27 13.16 -17.16
C VAL A 560 8.00 14.01 -17.15
N ARG A 561 8.09 15.19 -16.53
CA ARG A 561 7.18 16.29 -16.86
C ARG A 561 7.63 16.85 -18.21
N GLY A 562 6.84 16.62 -19.24
CA GLY A 562 6.95 17.27 -20.54
C GLY A 562 5.58 17.26 -21.21
N SER A 563 5.08 18.45 -21.50
CA SER A 563 3.82 18.74 -22.19
C SER A 563 3.73 18.05 -23.57
N PRO A 564 2.52 17.90 -24.17
CA PRO A 564 2.32 17.02 -25.31
C PRO A 564 2.77 17.72 -26.61
N GLU A 565 3.82 17.20 -27.25
CA GLU A 565 4.05 17.42 -28.67
C GLU A 565 4.03 16.07 -29.40
N VAL A 566 3.27 16.06 -30.48
CA VAL A 566 3.00 14.91 -31.36
C VAL A 566 4.32 14.29 -31.84
N HIS A 567 4.49 12.98 -31.68
CA HIS A 567 5.64 12.24 -32.22
C HIS A 567 5.20 11.08 -33.14
N ASP A 568 5.93 10.97 -34.24
CA ASP A 568 5.71 10.15 -35.42
C ASP A 568 6.18 8.71 -35.20
N GLY A 569 5.24 7.76 -35.10
CA GLY A 569 5.43 6.42 -34.52
C GLY A 569 6.24 5.41 -35.33
N GLU A 570 6.69 5.73 -36.55
CA GLU A 570 7.42 4.78 -37.39
C GLU A 570 8.94 4.77 -37.16
N ARG A 571 9.52 5.89 -36.71
CA ARG A 571 10.97 5.97 -36.43
C ARG A 571 11.37 5.26 -35.13
N ASP A 572 10.52 5.33 -34.11
CA ASP A 572 10.79 4.70 -32.80
C ASP A 572 10.75 3.17 -32.85
N LEU A 573 9.90 2.60 -33.71
CA LEU A 573 9.81 1.15 -33.89
C LEU A 573 11.05 0.58 -34.60
N ALA A 574 11.58 1.29 -35.59
CA ALA A 574 12.81 0.89 -36.28
C ALA A 574 14.02 0.90 -35.34
N GLU A 575 14.11 1.90 -34.45
CA GLU A 575 15.19 2.01 -33.47
C GLU A 575 15.07 0.95 -32.36
N ALA A 576 13.86 0.64 -31.90
CA ALA A 576 13.61 -0.42 -30.93
C ALA A 576 13.95 -1.83 -31.49
N VAL A 577 13.61 -2.10 -32.75
CA VAL A 577 13.93 -3.37 -33.42
C VAL A 577 15.43 -3.52 -33.67
N ALA A 578 16.15 -2.44 -33.99
CA ALA A 578 17.61 -2.46 -34.12
C ALA A 578 18.31 -2.77 -32.77
N ARG A 579 17.80 -2.22 -31.66
CA ARG A 579 18.31 -2.50 -30.30
C ARG A 579 18.07 -3.95 -29.87
N LEU A 580 16.92 -4.54 -30.21
CA LEU A 580 16.63 -5.96 -29.94
C LEU A 580 17.57 -6.90 -30.71
N ARG A 581 17.83 -6.62 -31.99
CA ARG A 581 18.76 -7.41 -32.82
C ARG A 581 20.21 -7.30 -32.31
N HIS A 582 20.63 -6.13 -31.82
CA HIS A 582 21.92 -5.95 -31.16
C HIS A 582 22.05 -6.69 -29.82
N GLY A 583 20.95 -6.85 -29.07
CA GLY A 583 20.91 -7.62 -27.83
C GLY A 583 21.05 -9.13 -28.05
N GLN A 584 20.38 -9.69 -29.07
CA GLN A 584 20.45 -11.12 -29.39
C GLN A 584 21.82 -11.56 -29.94
N ALA A 585 22.53 -10.68 -30.66
CA ALA A 585 23.90 -10.93 -31.12
C ALA A 585 24.93 -10.95 -29.96
N ARG A 586 24.70 -10.17 -28.89
CA ARG A 586 25.54 -10.19 -27.68
C ARG A 586 25.31 -11.41 -26.80
N ALA A 587 24.07 -11.89 -26.68
CA ALA A 587 23.73 -13.07 -25.89
C ALA A 587 24.45 -14.34 -26.40
N SER A 588 24.53 -14.50 -27.73
CA SER A 588 25.16 -15.66 -28.39
C SER A 588 26.70 -15.58 -28.49
N ALA A 589 27.30 -14.42 -28.21
CA ALA A 589 28.74 -14.25 -28.03
C ALA A 589 29.15 -14.48 -26.55
N GLY A 590 28.33 -14.05 -25.59
CA GLY A 590 28.58 -14.20 -24.15
C GLY A 590 28.53 -15.63 -23.62
N GLU A 591 27.73 -16.53 -24.22
CA GLU A 591 27.68 -17.95 -23.83
C GLU A 591 28.99 -18.70 -24.11
N ARG A 592 29.72 -18.33 -25.18
CA ARG A 592 31.03 -18.91 -25.52
C ARG A 592 32.16 -18.42 -24.60
N ASP A 593 32.05 -17.20 -24.08
CA ASP A 593 33.01 -16.56 -23.18
C ASP A 593 32.88 -17.08 -21.73
N ALA A 594 31.64 -17.34 -21.28
CA ALA A 594 31.36 -17.89 -19.94
C ALA A 594 31.90 -19.31 -19.73
N ALA A 595 31.92 -20.14 -20.79
CA ALA A 595 32.44 -21.50 -20.73
C ALA A 595 33.98 -21.53 -20.54
N ASP A 596 34.71 -20.61 -21.17
CA ASP A 596 36.16 -20.48 -21.02
C ASP A 596 36.54 -19.95 -19.62
N LEU A 597 35.84 -18.91 -19.14
CA LEU A 597 36.02 -18.37 -17.78
C LEU A 597 35.77 -19.44 -16.70
N LEU A 598 34.74 -20.27 -16.87
CA LEU A 598 34.46 -21.41 -15.99
C LEU A 598 35.57 -22.46 -16.03
N GLY A 599 36.16 -22.71 -17.20
CA GLY A 599 37.31 -23.61 -17.38
C GLY A 599 38.49 -23.15 -16.54
N ARG A 600 38.89 -21.88 -16.68
CA ARG A 600 40.02 -21.28 -15.97
C ARG A 600 39.82 -21.25 -14.45
N LEU A 601 38.60 -20.95 -13.98
CA LEU A 601 38.30 -20.96 -12.54
C LEU A 601 38.34 -22.35 -11.91
N ARG A 602 37.91 -23.38 -12.65
CA ARG A 602 38.00 -24.78 -12.18
C ARG A 602 39.45 -25.25 -12.12
N GLU A 603 40.27 -24.84 -13.08
CA GLU A 603 41.71 -25.15 -13.10
C GLU A 603 42.43 -24.47 -11.93
N ALA A 604 42.20 -23.16 -11.73
CA ALA A 604 42.74 -22.43 -10.58
C ALA A 604 42.28 -23.01 -9.23
N ALA A 605 41.01 -23.44 -9.12
CA ALA A 605 40.51 -24.09 -7.91
C ALA A 605 41.19 -25.44 -7.62
N ARG A 606 41.53 -26.21 -8.65
CA ARG A 606 42.26 -27.48 -8.50
C ARG A 606 43.72 -27.26 -8.12
N ALA A 607 44.34 -26.23 -8.68
CA ALA A 607 45.74 -25.89 -8.41
C ALA A 607 45.94 -25.10 -7.09
N GLY A 608 44.86 -24.61 -6.48
CA GLY A 608 44.93 -23.68 -5.34
C GLY A 608 45.59 -22.35 -5.72
N ALA A 609 45.54 -21.99 -7.01
CA ALA A 609 46.27 -20.85 -7.56
C ALA A 609 45.50 -19.53 -7.36
N GLU A 610 46.25 -18.45 -7.13
CA GLU A 610 45.69 -17.12 -6.99
C GLU A 610 45.29 -16.53 -8.35
N VAL A 611 44.10 -15.93 -8.40
CA VAL A 611 43.58 -15.27 -9.60
C VAL A 611 43.04 -13.89 -9.28
N MET A 612 43.15 -12.98 -10.24
CA MET A 612 42.46 -11.70 -10.24
C MET A 612 41.10 -11.88 -10.92
N LEU A 613 40.03 -11.64 -10.17
CA LEU A 613 38.66 -11.88 -10.60
C LEU A 613 37.95 -10.53 -10.77
N ALA A 614 37.50 -10.23 -11.98
CA ALA A 614 36.75 -9.02 -12.30
C ALA A 614 35.24 -9.31 -12.20
N VAL A 615 34.54 -8.67 -11.25
CA VAL A 615 33.11 -8.87 -10.97
C VAL A 615 32.30 -7.63 -11.30
N ALA A 616 31.23 -7.79 -12.08
CA ALA A 616 30.25 -6.74 -12.30
C ALA A 616 29.37 -6.52 -11.04
N GLY A 617 29.39 -5.30 -10.51
CA GLY A 617 28.50 -4.83 -9.45
C GLY A 617 27.07 -4.56 -9.94
N PRO A 618 26.09 -4.38 -9.04
CA PRO A 618 24.70 -4.07 -9.39
C PRO A 618 24.53 -2.77 -10.21
N SER A 619 25.49 -1.85 -10.11
CA SER A 619 25.55 -0.60 -10.86
C SER A 619 26.24 -0.71 -12.23
N GLY A 620 26.61 -1.93 -12.66
CA GLY A 620 27.36 -2.16 -13.90
C GLY A 620 28.86 -1.84 -13.80
N ARG A 621 29.34 -1.30 -12.68
CA ARG A 621 30.78 -1.08 -12.44
C ARG A 621 31.49 -2.40 -12.17
N VAL A 622 32.59 -2.65 -12.88
CA VAL A 622 33.44 -3.83 -12.69
C VAL A 622 34.45 -3.58 -11.58
N GLY A 623 34.50 -4.46 -10.58
CA GLY A 623 35.48 -4.41 -9.49
C GLY A 623 36.41 -5.63 -9.54
N HIS A 624 37.71 -5.41 -9.32
CA HIS A 624 38.72 -6.46 -9.33
C HIS A 624 39.00 -6.96 -7.92
N ARG A 625 39.15 -8.28 -7.75
CA ARG A 625 39.45 -8.92 -6.47
C ARG A 625 40.50 -10.02 -6.64
N ARG A 626 41.52 -10.02 -5.79
CA ARG A 626 42.52 -11.10 -5.73
C ARG A 626 41.97 -12.21 -4.85
N VAL A 627 41.77 -13.40 -5.42
CA VAL A 627 41.08 -14.50 -4.75
C VAL A 627 41.77 -15.85 -5.02
N ILE A 628 41.56 -16.80 -4.12
CA ILE A 628 41.84 -18.23 -4.37
C ILE A 628 40.50 -18.94 -4.59
N PRO A 629 40.19 -19.41 -5.81
CA PRO A 629 38.97 -20.16 -6.07
C PRO A 629 38.97 -21.46 -5.26
N LEU A 630 37.90 -21.74 -4.52
CA LEU A 630 37.78 -22.94 -3.69
C LEU A 630 36.91 -24.00 -4.38
N ARG A 631 35.76 -23.59 -4.93
CA ARG A 631 34.81 -24.49 -5.62
C ARG A 631 34.01 -23.74 -6.69
N VAL A 632 33.68 -24.44 -7.78
CA VAL A 632 32.80 -23.94 -8.85
C VAL A 632 31.69 -24.97 -9.11
N ARG A 633 30.43 -24.65 -8.78
CA ARG A 633 29.25 -25.51 -9.01
C ARG A 633 28.03 -24.69 -9.41
N ASP A 634 27.21 -25.23 -10.30
CA ASP A 634 25.89 -24.72 -10.67
C ASP A 634 25.83 -23.21 -11.01
N GLY A 635 26.83 -22.73 -11.76
CA GLY A 635 26.89 -21.32 -12.17
C GLY A 635 27.31 -20.36 -11.04
N VAL A 636 27.90 -20.86 -9.95
CA VAL A 636 28.41 -20.08 -8.83
C VAL A 636 29.85 -20.48 -8.49
N VAL A 637 30.68 -19.48 -8.17
CA VAL A 637 32.09 -19.62 -7.80
C VAL A 637 32.23 -19.18 -6.34
N ILE A 638 32.76 -20.07 -5.50
CA ILE A 638 33.15 -19.77 -4.13
C ILE A 638 34.66 -19.61 -4.11
N ALA A 639 35.15 -18.46 -3.65
CA ALA A 639 36.57 -18.13 -3.61
C ALA A 639 36.94 -17.40 -2.31
N ARG A 640 38.14 -17.61 -1.78
CA ARG A 640 38.66 -16.87 -0.62
C ARG A 640 39.21 -15.52 -1.10
N ASP A 641 38.65 -14.41 -0.61
CA ASP A 641 39.14 -13.05 -0.89
C ASP A 641 40.38 -12.77 -0.02
N LEU A 642 41.55 -12.63 -0.66
CA LEU A 642 42.82 -12.46 0.05
C LEU A 642 42.98 -11.08 0.69
N ALA A 643 42.22 -10.07 0.25
CA ALA A 643 42.26 -8.75 0.84
C ALA A 643 41.38 -8.62 2.09
N ARG A 644 40.37 -9.50 2.23
CA ARG A 644 39.38 -9.46 3.32
C ARG A 644 39.38 -10.68 4.22
N GLU A 645 40.16 -11.70 3.86
CA GLU A 645 40.24 -13.02 4.52
C GLU A 645 38.89 -13.77 4.65
N THR A 646 37.87 -13.35 3.90
CA THR A 646 36.51 -13.91 3.89
C THR A 646 36.22 -14.70 2.62
N ASP A 647 35.31 -15.68 2.71
CA ASP A 647 34.79 -16.37 1.52
C ASP A 647 33.83 -15.45 0.74
N LEU A 648 34.01 -15.40 -0.57
CA LEU A 648 33.23 -14.65 -1.54
C LEU A 648 32.49 -15.63 -2.44
N THR A 649 31.18 -15.43 -2.60
CA THR A 649 30.34 -16.20 -3.51
C THR A 649 29.92 -15.31 -4.68
N VAL A 650 30.28 -15.70 -5.91
CA VAL A 650 30.01 -14.92 -7.12
C VAL A 650 29.27 -15.77 -8.14
N ALA A 651 28.13 -15.27 -8.63
CA ALA A 651 27.45 -15.89 -9.76
C ALA A 651 28.28 -15.72 -11.04
N VAL A 652 28.43 -16.77 -11.83
CA VAL A 652 29.32 -16.84 -13.00
C VAL A 652 28.98 -15.79 -14.05
N HIS A 653 27.70 -15.48 -14.24
CA HIS A 653 27.25 -14.42 -15.16
C HIS A 653 27.67 -13.00 -14.72
N ARG A 654 28.20 -12.85 -13.50
CA ARG A 654 28.78 -11.60 -12.99
C ARG A 654 30.30 -11.57 -13.09
N VAL A 655 30.94 -12.67 -13.48
CA VAL A 655 32.38 -12.73 -13.70
C VAL A 655 32.65 -12.23 -15.11
N VAL A 656 33.36 -11.10 -15.21
CA VAL A 656 33.67 -10.41 -16.46
C VAL A 656 35.00 -10.88 -17.03
N ALA A 657 35.97 -11.20 -16.16
CA ALA A 657 37.28 -11.70 -16.56
C ALA A 657 37.96 -12.44 -15.39
N VAL A 658 38.87 -13.35 -15.73
CA VAL A 658 39.71 -14.12 -14.80
C VAL A 658 41.13 -14.14 -15.33
N GLU A 659 42.05 -13.56 -14.56
CA GLU A 659 43.46 -13.45 -14.92
C GLU A 659 44.33 -14.14 -13.86
N PRO A 660 45.31 -14.99 -14.24
CA PRO A 660 46.21 -15.61 -13.27
C PRO A 660 47.13 -14.56 -12.64
N VAL A 661 47.37 -14.68 -11.34
CA VAL A 661 48.38 -13.87 -10.66
C VAL A 661 49.69 -14.66 -10.66
N PRO A 662 50.81 -14.13 -11.20
CA PRO A 662 52.09 -14.84 -11.19
C PRO A 662 52.55 -15.07 -9.74
N PRO A 663 53.15 -16.23 -9.43
CA PRO A 663 53.66 -16.50 -8.09
C PRO A 663 54.73 -15.47 -7.74
N ALA A 664 54.67 -14.90 -6.53
CA ALA A 664 55.75 -14.09 -6.00
C ALA A 664 56.98 -14.99 -5.86
N GLY A 665 58.07 -14.64 -6.57
CA GLY A 665 59.34 -15.38 -6.55
C GLY A 665 60.06 -15.29 -5.21
#